data_AF-A0A1F8S582-F1
#
_entry.id   AF-A0A1F8S582-F1
#
_cell.length_a   1.000
_cell.length_b   1.000
_cell.length_c   1.000
_cell.angle_alpha   90.00
_cell.angle_beta   90.00
_cell.angle_gamma   90.00
#
_symmetry.space_group_name_H-M   'P 1'
#
loop_
_entity.id
_entity.type
_entity.pdbx_description
1 polymer ?
#
loop_
_entity_poly.entity_id
_entity_poly.type
_entity_poly.pdbx_seq_one_letter_code
_entity_poly.pdbx_strand_id
1 'polypeptide(L)'
;GNFIAEAEVDPFDTTRVRLGISPDTFAWTLEPGAWFATPEAILVYSDAGLGAMSDALHGLYRERLARGTWRDAPRPILINNWEATYFAFDETKLLEIATAARDLGVELFVLDDGWFGERDSDDSSLGDWYVDRRKLPNGLDGLAAKVEALGLRFGLWIEPEMISQRSRLFAEHPDWAIGIPGRPRSESRQQYVLDMSRPEIVDHLFRVLSDVLASAPISYIKWDMNRTITEPFSLALPADRQGEFFHRYILGVYDLYARLGAAFPGVLFESCASGGARFDPGMLAFAPQAWTSDDTDAVERLKIQWGTSLAYPLSSMGAHVAAVPNHQTSRITPLATRAAVAFFGVFGYELDPTTLSADERAAIADQIAFYTTHRDLFQRGRFVRLRSPFEDGGNQTAWMAVSTDASRAVVGYYQVLNRPVPAADRLRLRGLDPAMVYRVTGWPDDENGGPLFRDNAGLRGGDELMHVGLSLAADRHEADSWGDFKAWLFVLEAGWFGERDSDDSSLGDWYVDRRKLPNGLDGLAAKVEALGLRFGLWIEPEMISQRSRLFAEHPDWAIGIPGRPRSESRQQYVLDMSRPEIVDHLFRVLSDVLASAPISYIKWDMNRTITEPFSLALPADRQGEFFHRYILGVYDLYARLGAAFPGVLFESCASGGARFDPGMLAFAPQAWTSDDTDAVERLKIQWGTSLAYPLSSMGAHVAAVPNHQTSRITPLATRAAVAFFGVFGYELDPTTLSADERAAIADQIAFYTTHRDLFQRGRFVRLRSPFEDGGNQTAWMAVSTDASRAVVGYYQVLNRPVPAADRLRLRGLDPAMVYRVTGWPDDENGGPLFRDNAGLRGGDELMHVGLSLAADRHEADSWGDFKAWLFVLEAV
;
A
#
# COMPACT_ATOMS: atom_id res chain seq x y z
N GLY A 1 1.58 -2.81 -31.52
CA GLY A 1 2.32 -3.71 -32.44
C GLY A 1 3.82 -3.39 -32.47
N ASN A 2 4.67 -4.10 -33.22
CA ASN A 2 6.14 -3.89 -33.22
C ASN A 2 6.53 -2.44 -33.56
N PHE A 3 7.13 -1.72 -32.61
CA PHE A 3 7.50 -0.31 -32.74
C PHE A 3 8.95 -0.04 -32.32
N ILE A 4 9.48 1.11 -32.74
CA ILE A 4 10.71 1.69 -32.22
C ILE A 4 10.43 3.11 -31.74
N ALA A 5 11.01 3.49 -30.60
CA ALA A 5 11.05 4.85 -30.08
C ALA A 5 12.48 5.12 -29.61
N GLU A 6 13.17 6.06 -30.25
CA GLU A 6 14.63 6.20 -30.16
C GLU A 6 15.05 7.67 -30.18
N ALA A 7 16.08 8.00 -29.40
CA ALA A 7 16.76 9.29 -29.41
C ALA A 7 18.27 9.08 -29.64
N GLU A 8 18.75 9.47 -30.82
CA GLU A 8 20.15 9.36 -31.25
C GLU A 8 20.83 10.72 -31.08
N VAL A 9 21.84 10.82 -30.21
CA VAL A 9 22.67 12.05 -30.05
C VAL A 9 23.92 11.92 -30.91
N ASP A 10 24.15 12.88 -31.80
CA ASP A 10 25.26 12.85 -32.76
C ASP A 10 26.54 13.53 -32.23
N PRO A 11 27.70 13.40 -32.92
CA PRO A 11 28.96 14.02 -32.49
C PRO A 11 28.97 15.55 -32.48
N PHE A 12 27.87 16.22 -32.84
CA PHE A 12 27.69 17.67 -32.76
C PHE A 12 26.70 18.09 -31.67
N ASP A 13 26.35 17.17 -30.75
CA ASP A 13 25.39 17.38 -29.65
C ASP A 13 23.96 17.70 -30.15
N THR A 14 23.58 17.15 -31.31
CA THR A 14 22.22 17.25 -31.84
C THR A 14 21.45 15.95 -31.69
N THR A 15 20.20 16.02 -31.25
CA THR A 15 19.34 14.85 -31.00
C THR A 15 18.39 14.61 -32.16
N ARG A 16 18.46 13.42 -32.78
CA ARG A 16 17.47 12.90 -33.72
C ARG A 16 16.52 11.96 -32.99
N VAL A 17 15.22 12.23 -33.04
CA VAL A 17 14.17 11.33 -32.53
C VAL A 17 13.59 10.51 -33.69
N ARG A 18 13.40 9.20 -33.48
CA ARG A 18 12.69 8.30 -34.40
C ARG A 18 11.53 7.61 -33.65
N LEU A 19 10.36 7.56 -34.28
CA LEU A 19 9.16 6.87 -33.79
C LEU A 19 8.43 6.23 -34.97
N GLY A 20 8.10 4.94 -34.88
CA GLY A 20 7.41 4.22 -35.96
C GLY A 20 7.49 2.70 -35.84
N ILE A 21 7.29 1.99 -36.96
CA ILE A 21 7.46 0.53 -37.05
C ILE A 21 8.93 0.16 -36.77
N SER A 22 9.17 -0.90 -35.99
CA SER A 22 10.54 -1.38 -35.73
C SER A 22 11.18 -1.96 -37.00
N PRO A 23 12.41 -1.57 -37.39
CA PRO A 23 13.08 -2.06 -38.60
C PRO A 23 13.66 -3.47 -38.45
N ASP A 24 13.89 -3.96 -37.22
CA ASP A 24 14.67 -5.18 -36.92
C ASP A 24 14.10 -6.47 -37.58
N THR A 25 12.78 -6.51 -37.77
CA THR A 25 12.05 -7.65 -38.37
C THR A 25 11.10 -7.23 -39.50
N PHE A 26 11.28 -6.03 -40.07
CA PHE A 26 10.36 -5.45 -41.05
C PHE A 26 11.02 -5.21 -42.41
N ALA A 27 10.42 -5.75 -43.46
CA ALA A 27 10.73 -5.44 -44.86
C ALA A 27 9.46 -5.55 -45.71
N TRP A 28 9.18 -4.54 -46.55
CA TRP A 28 7.96 -4.49 -47.37
C TRP A 28 8.27 -4.39 -48.86
N THR A 29 7.79 -5.35 -49.64
CA THR A 29 7.99 -5.40 -51.10
C THR A 29 6.94 -4.52 -51.78
N LEU A 30 7.33 -3.30 -52.12
CA LEU A 30 6.45 -2.31 -52.76
C LEU A 30 6.47 -2.46 -54.29
N GLU A 31 5.40 -3.03 -54.84
CA GLU A 31 5.23 -3.23 -56.29
C GLU A 31 5.13 -1.90 -57.07
N PRO A 32 5.48 -1.86 -58.37
CA PRO A 32 5.28 -0.69 -59.22
C PRO A 32 3.82 -0.20 -59.24
N GLY A 33 3.59 1.01 -58.71
CA GLY A 33 2.25 1.62 -58.62
C GLY A 33 1.48 1.28 -57.33
N ALA A 34 2.03 0.44 -56.45
CA ALA A 34 1.53 0.28 -55.09
C ALA A 34 1.96 1.45 -54.18
N TRP A 35 1.33 1.55 -53.01
CA TRP A 35 1.69 2.50 -51.95
C TRP A 35 1.80 1.78 -50.61
N PHE A 36 2.48 2.42 -49.66
CA PHE A 36 2.58 1.98 -48.26
C PHE A 36 2.38 3.22 -47.37
N ALA A 37 1.63 3.08 -46.29
CA ALA A 37 1.48 4.12 -45.28
C ALA A 37 2.00 3.60 -43.93
N THR A 38 2.74 4.44 -43.22
CA THR A 38 3.07 4.20 -41.82
C THR A 38 1.85 4.45 -40.94
N PRO A 39 1.80 3.88 -39.72
CA PRO A 39 0.99 4.44 -38.65
C PRO A 39 1.27 5.93 -38.44
N GLU A 40 0.29 6.66 -37.89
CA GLU A 40 0.47 8.06 -37.49
C GLU A 40 1.35 8.15 -36.23
N ALA A 41 2.20 9.18 -36.17
CA ALA A 41 3.00 9.51 -34.99
C ALA A 41 2.44 10.78 -34.34
N ILE A 42 2.10 10.69 -33.04
CA ILE A 42 1.47 11.78 -32.29
C ILE A 42 2.55 12.52 -31.52
N LEU A 43 2.83 13.76 -31.94
CA LEU A 43 3.80 14.65 -31.28
C LEU A 43 3.05 15.75 -30.52
N VAL A 44 3.40 15.92 -29.24
CA VAL A 44 2.85 16.97 -28.37
C VAL A 44 4.01 17.78 -27.80
N TYR A 45 3.87 19.10 -27.81
CA TYR A 45 4.77 20.04 -27.16
C TYR A 45 4.03 20.74 -26.00
N SER A 46 4.76 21.04 -24.92
CA SER A 46 4.24 21.74 -23.75
C SER A 46 5.36 22.55 -23.10
N ASP A 47 5.17 23.86 -22.99
CA ASP A 47 5.97 24.77 -22.16
C ASP A 47 5.51 24.76 -20.69
N ALA A 48 4.24 24.41 -20.44
CA ALA A 48 3.66 24.20 -19.11
C ALA A 48 3.93 22.79 -18.50
N GLY A 49 4.91 22.04 -19.04
CA GLY A 49 5.37 20.76 -18.52
C GLY A 49 4.44 19.56 -18.74
N LEU A 50 4.75 18.45 -18.07
CA LEU A 50 4.12 17.13 -18.30
C LEU A 50 2.62 17.07 -18.00
N GLY A 51 2.08 17.97 -17.17
CA GLY A 51 0.63 18.04 -16.91
C GLY A 51 -0.15 18.45 -18.16
N ALA A 52 0.20 19.61 -18.74
CA ALA A 52 -0.43 20.10 -19.96
C ALA A 52 -0.15 19.21 -21.19
N MET A 53 0.99 18.53 -21.23
CA MET A 53 1.28 17.49 -22.24
C MET A 53 0.25 16.35 -22.17
N SER A 54 0.00 15.79 -20.99
CA SER A 54 -1.02 14.74 -20.82
C SER A 54 -2.42 15.27 -21.07
N ASP A 55 -2.76 16.48 -20.60
CA ASP A 55 -4.09 17.07 -20.85
C ASP A 55 -4.39 17.20 -22.35
N ALA A 56 -3.39 17.54 -23.17
CA ALA A 56 -3.51 17.57 -24.64
C ALA A 56 -3.72 16.17 -25.24
N LEU A 57 -2.95 15.16 -24.80
CA LEU A 57 -3.13 13.77 -25.23
C LEU A 57 -4.50 13.21 -24.81
N HIS A 58 -4.94 13.50 -23.58
CA HIS A 58 -6.23 13.06 -23.03
C HIS A 58 -7.42 13.69 -23.75
N GLY A 59 -7.32 14.96 -24.14
CA GLY A 59 -8.30 15.62 -25.01
C GLY A 59 -8.36 14.97 -26.39
N LEU A 60 -7.19 14.82 -27.04
CA LEU A 60 -7.07 14.18 -28.35
C LEU A 60 -7.66 12.76 -28.36
N TYR A 61 -7.30 11.93 -27.38
CA TYR A 61 -7.72 10.53 -27.32
C TYR A 61 -9.22 10.39 -27.06
N ARG A 62 -9.79 11.17 -26.15
CA ARG A 62 -11.24 11.14 -25.87
C ARG A 62 -12.08 11.70 -27.01
N GLU A 63 -11.66 12.79 -27.65
CA GLU A 63 -12.53 13.50 -28.61
C GLU A 63 -12.34 13.09 -30.07
N ARG A 64 -11.13 12.67 -30.45
CA ARG A 64 -10.70 12.53 -31.86
C ARG A 64 -10.23 11.12 -32.23
N LEU A 65 -9.68 10.36 -31.29
CA LEU A 65 -9.22 8.99 -31.52
C LEU A 65 -10.34 7.96 -31.27
N ALA A 66 -10.93 7.97 -30.08
CA ALA A 66 -12.03 7.10 -29.69
C ALA A 66 -13.29 7.36 -30.51
N ARG A 67 -14.06 6.30 -30.80
CA ARG A 67 -15.11 6.30 -31.85
C ARG A 67 -16.45 5.76 -31.34
N GLY A 68 -17.50 6.00 -32.15
CA GLY A 68 -18.86 5.50 -31.89
C GLY A 68 -19.53 6.09 -30.65
N THR A 69 -20.66 5.50 -30.26
CA THR A 69 -21.45 5.90 -29.07
C THR A 69 -20.61 5.87 -27.80
N TRP A 70 -19.71 4.88 -27.70
CA TRP A 70 -18.79 4.69 -26.57
C TRP A 70 -17.61 5.67 -26.52
N ARG A 71 -17.50 6.62 -27.46
CA ARG A 71 -16.68 7.81 -27.22
C ARG A 71 -17.25 8.65 -26.07
N ASP A 72 -18.57 8.80 -26.01
CA ASP A 72 -19.24 9.76 -25.12
C ASP A 72 -20.13 9.15 -24.04
N ALA A 73 -20.61 7.90 -24.20
CA ALA A 73 -21.44 7.24 -23.22
C ALA A 73 -20.67 6.91 -21.92
N PRO A 74 -21.26 7.14 -20.73
CA PRO A 74 -20.66 6.76 -19.47
C PRO A 74 -20.44 5.24 -19.42
N ARG A 75 -19.34 4.81 -18.84
CA ARG A 75 -19.06 3.37 -18.70
C ARG A 75 -19.99 2.73 -17.67
N PRO A 76 -20.48 1.51 -17.93
CA PRO A 76 -21.17 0.74 -16.92
C PRO A 76 -20.20 0.35 -15.81
N ILE A 77 -20.66 0.38 -14.55
CA ILE A 77 -19.95 -0.29 -13.45
C ILE A 77 -20.17 -1.79 -13.65
N LEU A 78 -19.09 -2.55 -13.80
CA LEU A 78 -19.16 -3.97 -14.15
C LEU A 78 -18.72 -4.89 -13.02
N ILE A 79 -19.15 -6.15 -13.08
CA ILE A 79 -18.51 -7.26 -12.37
C ILE A 79 -18.01 -8.29 -13.40
N ASN A 80 -16.81 -8.81 -13.17
CA ASN A 80 -16.19 -9.88 -13.95
C ASN A 80 -16.01 -11.12 -13.05
N ASN A 81 -16.28 -12.32 -13.57
CA ASN A 81 -16.18 -13.57 -12.78
C ASN A 81 -14.79 -14.23 -12.76
N TRP A 82 -13.77 -13.67 -13.43
CA TRP A 82 -12.46 -14.31 -13.62
C TRP A 82 -11.74 -14.63 -12.30
N GLU A 83 -11.33 -13.64 -11.50
CA GLU A 83 -10.78 -13.92 -10.16
C GLU A 83 -11.82 -14.50 -9.19
N ALA A 84 -13.12 -14.42 -9.50
CA ALA A 84 -14.20 -14.94 -8.65
C ALA A 84 -14.38 -16.47 -8.73
N THR A 85 -14.12 -17.09 -9.88
CA THR A 85 -14.31 -18.53 -10.11
C THR A 85 -13.19 -19.22 -10.88
N TYR A 86 -12.34 -18.46 -11.58
CA TYR A 86 -11.57 -18.96 -12.73
C TYR A 86 -12.47 -19.84 -13.62
N PHE A 87 -11.97 -20.99 -14.10
CA PHE A 87 -12.73 -21.93 -14.93
C PHE A 87 -13.87 -22.69 -14.21
N ALA A 88 -13.94 -22.61 -12.87
CA ALA A 88 -14.77 -23.46 -12.01
C ALA A 88 -16.17 -22.86 -11.75
N PHE A 89 -16.98 -22.74 -12.81
CA PHE A 89 -18.36 -22.24 -12.75
C PHE A 89 -19.35 -23.09 -13.55
N ASP A 90 -20.63 -22.92 -13.24
CA ASP A 90 -21.78 -23.36 -14.04
C ASP A 90 -22.81 -22.22 -14.15
N GLU A 91 -23.90 -22.44 -14.90
CA GLU A 91 -25.00 -21.46 -15.01
C GLU A 91 -25.57 -21.05 -13.64
N THR A 92 -25.59 -21.96 -12.65
CA THR A 92 -26.10 -21.69 -11.30
C THR A 92 -25.23 -20.66 -10.59
N LYS A 93 -23.91 -20.92 -10.50
CA LYS A 93 -22.95 -20.05 -9.79
C LYS A 93 -22.85 -18.66 -10.43
N LEU A 94 -22.91 -18.58 -11.76
CA LEU A 94 -22.93 -17.28 -12.47
C LEU A 94 -24.19 -16.46 -12.13
N LEU A 95 -25.34 -17.11 -11.97
CA LEU A 95 -26.59 -16.44 -11.59
C LEU A 95 -26.63 -16.03 -10.11
N GLU A 96 -25.97 -16.77 -9.22
CA GLU A 96 -25.77 -16.35 -7.82
C GLU A 96 -24.92 -15.06 -7.76
N ILE A 97 -23.78 -15.03 -8.47
CA ILE A 97 -22.91 -13.86 -8.58
C ILE A 97 -23.68 -12.68 -9.20
N ALA A 98 -24.41 -12.89 -10.30
CA ALA A 98 -25.20 -11.85 -10.95
C ALA A 98 -26.32 -11.30 -10.05
N THR A 99 -26.99 -12.15 -9.26
CA THR A 99 -28.03 -11.71 -8.31
C THR A 99 -27.44 -10.85 -7.20
N ALA A 100 -26.32 -11.29 -6.60
CA ALA A 100 -25.63 -10.51 -5.57
C ALA A 100 -25.06 -9.18 -6.13
N ALA A 101 -24.50 -9.19 -7.34
CA ALA A 101 -24.02 -7.97 -8.01
C ALA A 101 -25.15 -6.97 -8.31
N ARG A 102 -26.34 -7.47 -8.71
CA ARG A 102 -27.54 -6.66 -8.88
C ARG A 102 -27.98 -5.99 -7.58
N ASP A 103 -27.92 -6.70 -6.45
CA ASP A 103 -28.30 -6.16 -5.14
C ASP A 103 -27.30 -5.09 -4.63
N LEU A 104 -26.07 -5.11 -5.13
CA LEU A 104 -25.03 -4.10 -4.89
C LEU A 104 -25.14 -2.85 -5.80
N GLY A 105 -25.94 -2.91 -6.87
CA GLY A 105 -26.09 -1.82 -7.84
C GLY A 105 -25.10 -1.85 -9.01
N VAL A 106 -24.49 -3.00 -9.30
CA VAL A 106 -23.71 -3.21 -10.53
C VAL A 106 -24.62 -3.06 -11.77
N GLU A 107 -24.05 -2.70 -12.93
CA GLU A 107 -24.80 -2.39 -14.16
C GLU A 107 -24.52 -3.36 -15.33
N LEU A 108 -23.41 -4.10 -15.28
CA LEU A 108 -22.95 -5.04 -16.31
C LEU A 108 -22.33 -6.29 -15.64
N PHE A 109 -22.75 -7.48 -16.08
CA PHE A 109 -22.10 -8.75 -15.76
C PHE A 109 -21.26 -9.21 -16.96
N VAL A 110 -19.98 -9.50 -16.74
CA VAL A 110 -19.05 -10.01 -17.75
C VAL A 110 -18.73 -11.48 -17.46
N LEU A 111 -19.04 -12.35 -18.42
CA LEU A 111 -18.62 -13.75 -18.43
C LEU A 111 -17.23 -13.89 -19.07
N ASP A 112 -16.25 -14.34 -18.28
CA ASP A 112 -14.84 -14.44 -18.69
C ASP A 112 -14.44 -15.82 -19.24
N ASP A 113 -13.14 -16.11 -19.38
CA ASP A 113 -12.60 -17.36 -19.96
C ASP A 113 -13.20 -18.63 -19.31
N GLY A 114 -13.45 -19.66 -20.12
CA GLY A 114 -14.07 -20.92 -19.69
C GLY A 114 -15.48 -21.23 -20.18
N TRP A 115 -16.12 -20.36 -20.97
CA TRP A 115 -17.53 -20.52 -21.42
C TRP A 115 -17.71 -21.38 -22.69
N PHE A 116 -16.63 -21.66 -23.41
CA PHE A 116 -16.62 -22.21 -24.77
C PHE A 116 -15.91 -23.58 -24.87
N GLY A 117 -16.16 -24.30 -25.96
CA GLY A 117 -15.49 -25.56 -26.26
C GLY A 117 -15.65 -26.60 -25.16
N GLU A 118 -14.52 -27.03 -24.60
CA GLU A 118 -14.39 -27.88 -23.40
C GLU A 118 -13.35 -27.22 -22.43
N ARG A 119 -13.42 -25.89 -22.29
CA ARG A 119 -12.45 -25.02 -21.59
C ARG A 119 -12.56 -25.12 -20.05
N ASP A 120 -12.10 -26.24 -19.50
CA ASP A 120 -12.02 -26.47 -18.04
C ASP A 120 -10.69 -26.02 -17.40
N SER A 121 -9.72 -25.65 -18.23
CA SER A 121 -8.44 -25.02 -17.88
C SER A 121 -7.93 -24.21 -19.09
N ASP A 122 -6.76 -23.59 -18.99
CA ASP A 122 -6.14 -22.85 -20.10
C ASP A 122 -5.49 -23.75 -21.18
N ASP A 123 -5.52 -25.07 -21.02
CA ASP A 123 -4.77 -26.03 -21.86
C ASP A 123 -5.40 -26.42 -23.21
N SER A 124 -6.60 -25.92 -23.51
CA SER A 124 -7.42 -26.40 -24.63
C SER A 124 -8.47 -25.40 -25.12
N SER A 125 -9.19 -25.77 -26.19
CA SER A 125 -10.37 -25.11 -26.75
C SER A 125 -10.19 -23.73 -27.41
N LEU A 126 -9.04 -23.06 -27.35
CA LEU A 126 -8.88 -21.80 -28.10
C LEU A 126 -8.99 -22.04 -29.61
N GLY A 127 -9.81 -21.21 -30.26
CA GLY A 127 -10.28 -21.38 -31.64
C GLY A 127 -11.71 -21.95 -31.75
N ASP A 128 -12.17 -22.70 -30.76
CA ASP A 128 -13.48 -23.39 -30.78
C ASP A 128 -14.60 -22.51 -30.19
N TRP A 129 -14.93 -21.41 -30.87
CA TRP A 129 -15.88 -20.38 -30.42
C TRP A 129 -17.36 -20.81 -30.49
N TYR A 130 -17.73 -21.84 -29.71
CA TYR A 130 -19.11 -22.26 -29.46
C TYR A 130 -19.32 -22.56 -27.96
N VAL A 131 -20.53 -22.33 -27.46
CA VAL A 131 -20.85 -22.45 -26.03
C VAL A 131 -20.73 -23.88 -25.49
N ASP A 132 -20.09 -24.04 -24.33
CA ASP A 132 -20.04 -25.30 -23.60
C ASP A 132 -21.37 -25.57 -22.86
N ARG A 133 -22.17 -26.47 -23.41
CA ARG A 133 -23.46 -26.87 -22.80
C ARG A 133 -23.34 -27.78 -21.57
N ARG A 134 -22.13 -28.15 -21.14
CA ARG A 134 -21.90 -28.80 -19.83
C ARG A 134 -22.04 -27.77 -18.71
N LYS A 135 -21.40 -26.60 -18.86
CA LYS A 135 -21.48 -25.47 -17.91
C LYS A 135 -22.74 -24.62 -18.11
N LEU A 136 -23.16 -24.41 -19.36
CA LEU A 136 -24.30 -23.58 -19.75
C LEU A 136 -25.36 -24.39 -20.52
N PRO A 137 -26.17 -25.25 -19.87
CA PRO A 137 -27.11 -26.14 -20.55
C PRO A 137 -28.06 -25.42 -21.51
N ASN A 138 -28.53 -24.24 -21.12
CA ASN A 138 -29.45 -23.43 -21.92
C ASN A 138 -28.75 -22.65 -23.04
N GLY A 139 -27.43 -22.44 -22.98
CA GLY A 139 -26.66 -21.63 -23.93
C GLY A 139 -26.41 -20.20 -23.43
N LEU A 140 -25.65 -19.41 -24.20
CA LEU A 140 -25.38 -18.00 -23.88
C LEU A 140 -26.66 -17.16 -23.89
N ASP A 141 -27.58 -17.46 -24.80
CA ASP A 141 -28.92 -16.87 -24.88
C ASP A 141 -29.72 -17.11 -23.59
N GLY A 142 -29.69 -18.35 -23.09
CA GLY A 142 -30.35 -18.75 -21.85
C GLY A 142 -29.78 -18.09 -20.59
N LEU A 143 -28.46 -17.85 -20.53
CA LEU A 143 -27.82 -17.11 -19.43
C LEU A 143 -28.09 -15.60 -19.55
N ALA A 144 -27.81 -15.00 -20.71
CA ALA A 144 -27.92 -13.57 -20.93
C ALA A 144 -29.34 -13.05 -20.70
N ALA A 145 -30.37 -13.78 -21.15
CA ALA A 145 -31.76 -13.42 -20.90
C ALA A 145 -32.14 -13.43 -19.40
N LYS A 146 -31.49 -14.27 -18.57
CA LYS A 146 -31.67 -14.28 -17.11
C LYS A 146 -30.94 -13.11 -16.46
N VAL A 147 -29.74 -12.76 -16.94
CA VAL A 147 -28.97 -11.58 -16.49
C VAL A 147 -29.73 -10.29 -16.81
N GLU A 148 -30.26 -10.13 -18.02
CA GLU A 148 -31.12 -8.99 -18.37
C GLU A 148 -32.42 -8.94 -17.57
N ALA A 149 -33.01 -10.10 -17.22
CA ALA A 149 -34.19 -10.16 -16.36
C ALA A 149 -33.91 -9.72 -14.89
N LEU A 150 -32.66 -9.73 -14.43
CA LEU A 150 -32.25 -9.10 -13.17
C LEU A 150 -32.09 -7.56 -13.30
N GLY A 151 -32.02 -7.03 -14.53
CA GLY A 151 -31.73 -5.63 -14.84
C GLY A 151 -30.26 -5.33 -15.11
N LEU A 152 -29.40 -6.35 -15.18
CA LEU A 152 -27.98 -6.22 -15.54
C LEU A 152 -27.81 -6.33 -17.06
N ARG A 153 -26.83 -5.60 -17.61
CA ARG A 153 -26.36 -5.86 -18.98
C ARG A 153 -25.49 -7.12 -19.02
N PHE A 154 -25.39 -7.76 -20.17
CA PHE A 154 -24.49 -8.91 -20.38
C PHE A 154 -23.28 -8.54 -21.25
N GLY A 155 -22.12 -9.14 -20.92
CA GLY A 155 -20.85 -9.01 -21.61
C GLY A 155 -20.06 -10.33 -21.60
N LEU A 156 -19.11 -10.47 -22.53
CA LEU A 156 -18.43 -11.74 -22.81
C LEU A 156 -16.93 -11.55 -23.11
N TRP A 157 -16.10 -12.51 -22.73
CA TRP A 157 -14.68 -12.57 -23.08
C TRP A 157 -14.43 -13.38 -24.36
N ILE A 158 -13.45 -12.95 -25.17
CA ILE A 158 -12.92 -13.70 -26.34
C ILE A 158 -11.40 -13.51 -26.46
N GLU A 159 -10.70 -14.47 -27.05
CA GLU A 159 -9.26 -14.38 -27.35
C GLU A 159 -8.99 -14.84 -28.80
N PRO A 160 -9.51 -14.09 -29.81
CA PRO A 160 -9.69 -14.61 -31.17
C PRO A 160 -8.41 -14.72 -31.99
N GLU A 161 -7.27 -14.24 -31.47
CA GLU A 161 -5.96 -14.34 -32.10
C GLU A 161 -5.26 -15.69 -31.85
N MET A 162 -5.90 -16.63 -31.14
CA MET A 162 -5.25 -17.79 -30.54
C MET A 162 -5.89 -19.13 -30.89
N ILE A 163 -5.09 -20.19 -30.79
CA ILE A 163 -5.47 -21.56 -31.09
C ILE A 163 -4.71 -22.56 -30.20
N SER A 164 -5.43 -23.41 -29.46
CA SER A 164 -4.82 -24.47 -28.63
C SER A 164 -4.47 -25.68 -29.47
N GLN A 165 -3.45 -26.47 -29.10
CA GLN A 165 -3.19 -27.76 -29.77
C GLN A 165 -4.39 -28.73 -29.62
N ARG A 166 -5.08 -28.65 -28.48
CA ARG A 166 -6.31 -29.36 -28.15
C ARG A 166 -7.55 -28.52 -28.51
N SER A 167 -7.79 -28.30 -29.80
CA SER A 167 -9.03 -27.72 -30.34
C SER A 167 -9.42 -28.39 -31.66
N ARG A 168 -10.70 -28.31 -32.03
CA ARG A 168 -11.19 -28.77 -33.34
C ARG A 168 -10.60 -27.93 -34.45
N LEU A 169 -10.51 -26.61 -34.26
CA LEU A 169 -9.85 -25.71 -35.21
C LEU A 169 -8.40 -26.14 -35.50
N PHE A 170 -7.63 -26.61 -34.51
CA PHE A 170 -6.26 -27.09 -34.74
C PHE A 170 -6.21 -28.46 -35.40
N ALA A 171 -7.19 -29.33 -35.13
CA ALA A 171 -7.30 -30.64 -35.79
C ALA A 171 -7.70 -30.51 -37.28
N GLU A 172 -8.54 -29.53 -37.62
CA GLU A 172 -8.98 -29.25 -38.99
C GLU A 172 -7.98 -28.38 -39.76
N HIS A 173 -7.37 -27.39 -39.10
CA HIS A 173 -6.48 -26.39 -39.68
C HIS A 173 -5.16 -26.21 -38.90
N PRO A 174 -4.30 -27.24 -38.81
CA PRO A 174 -2.99 -27.16 -38.15
C PRO A 174 -1.98 -26.26 -38.88
N ASP A 175 -2.33 -25.79 -40.08
CA ASP A 175 -1.59 -24.80 -40.88
C ASP A 175 -1.94 -23.33 -40.53
N TRP A 176 -3.01 -23.10 -39.76
CA TRP A 176 -3.44 -21.75 -39.34
C TRP A 176 -2.65 -21.22 -38.14
N ALA A 177 -2.09 -22.11 -37.32
CA ALA A 177 -1.18 -21.73 -36.25
C ALA A 177 0.18 -21.28 -36.84
N ILE A 178 0.70 -20.14 -36.40
CA ILE A 178 1.99 -19.59 -36.84
C ILE A 178 3.13 -20.60 -36.56
N GLY A 179 4.12 -20.66 -37.46
CA GLY A 179 5.29 -21.52 -37.27
C GLY A 179 6.13 -21.71 -38.53
N ILE A 180 7.45 -21.82 -38.35
CA ILE A 180 8.41 -22.05 -39.44
C ILE A 180 8.38 -23.54 -39.87
N PRO A 181 8.18 -23.84 -41.17
CA PRO A 181 8.20 -25.22 -41.68
C PRO A 181 9.45 -26.01 -41.27
N GLY A 182 9.24 -27.24 -40.77
CA GLY A 182 10.32 -28.12 -40.32
C GLY A 182 10.93 -27.78 -38.96
N ARG A 183 10.36 -26.82 -38.21
CA ARG A 183 10.73 -26.52 -36.82
C ARG A 183 9.57 -26.86 -35.86
N PRO A 184 9.85 -27.20 -34.58
CA PRO A 184 8.83 -27.22 -33.56
C PRO A 184 8.30 -25.79 -33.33
N ARG A 185 7.02 -25.68 -32.93
CA ARG A 185 6.45 -24.44 -32.38
C ARG A 185 6.69 -24.40 -30.87
N SER A 186 6.99 -23.24 -30.31
CA SER A 186 7.02 -23.04 -28.85
C SER A 186 5.64 -22.72 -28.30
N GLU A 187 5.23 -23.44 -27.26
CA GLU A 187 4.03 -23.12 -26.47
C GLU A 187 4.33 -22.10 -25.37
N SER A 188 3.33 -21.27 -25.08
CA SER A 188 3.27 -20.35 -23.94
C SER A 188 1.79 -20.27 -23.57
N ARG A 189 1.44 -20.44 -22.28
CA ARG A 189 0.06 -20.70 -21.82
C ARG A 189 -0.66 -21.79 -22.63
N GLN A 190 0.07 -22.84 -23.02
CA GLN A 190 -0.46 -24.04 -23.70
C GLN A 190 -1.21 -23.75 -25.03
N GLN A 191 -0.94 -22.59 -25.63
CA GLN A 191 -1.61 -22.07 -26.83
C GLN A 191 -0.60 -21.58 -27.89
N TYR A 192 -1.03 -21.58 -29.15
CA TYR A 192 -0.33 -20.95 -30.28
C TYR A 192 -1.12 -19.73 -30.78
N VAL A 193 -0.47 -18.92 -31.62
CA VAL A 193 -1.09 -17.74 -32.24
C VAL A 193 -1.55 -18.08 -33.67
N LEU A 194 -2.71 -17.58 -34.08
CA LEU A 194 -3.26 -17.70 -35.44
C LEU A 194 -2.55 -16.74 -36.42
N ASP A 195 -2.37 -17.17 -37.67
CA ASP A 195 -1.76 -16.35 -38.71
C ASP A 195 -2.74 -15.28 -39.25
N MET A 196 -2.93 -14.22 -38.47
CA MET A 196 -3.79 -13.08 -38.82
C MET A 196 -3.36 -12.33 -40.10
N SER A 197 -2.24 -12.69 -40.74
CA SER A 197 -1.89 -12.16 -42.07
C SER A 197 -2.71 -12.78 -43.22
N ARG A 198 -3.46 -13.86 -42.95
CA ARG A 198 -4.26 -14.64 -43.90
C ARG A 198 -5.74 -14.23 -43.88
N PRO A 199 -6.29 -13.64 -44.96
CA PRO A 199 -7.68 -13.16 -44.97
C PRO A 199 -8.72 -14.24 -44.68
N GLU A 200 -8.50 -15.50 -45.07
CA GLU A 200 -9.43 -16.59 -44.84
C GLU A 200 -9.59 -16.96 -43.35
N ILE A 201 -8.57 -16.69 -42.54
CA ILE A 201 -8.60 -16.87 -41.08
C ILE A 201 -9.41 -15.73 -40.46
N VAL A 202 -9.18 -14.49 -40.90
CA VAL A 202 -9.94 -13.31 -40.47
C VAL A 202 -11.43 -13.43 -40.85
N ASP A 203 -11.74 -13.95 -42.04
CA ASP A 203 -13.11 -14.24 -42.48
C ASP A 203 -13.78 -15.33 -41.65
N HIS A 204 -13.05 -16.40 -41.29
CA HIS A 204 -13.57 -17.42 -40.38
C HIS A 204 -13.88 -16.84 -39.00
N LEU A 205 -12.93 -16.12 -38.40
CA LEU A 205 -13.07 -15.50 -37.08
C LEU A 205 -14.23 -14.50 -37.07
N PHE A 206 -14.30 -13.61 -38.08
CA PHE A 206 -15.41 -12.67 -38.21
C PHE A 206 -16.77 -13.37 -38.25
N ARG A 207 -16.89 -14.49 -38.99
CA ARG A 207 -18.12 -15.27 -39.07
C ARG A 207 -18.48 -15.89 -37.71
N VAL A 208 -17.60 -16.70 -37.10
CA VAL A 208 -17.93 -17.41 -35.84
C VAL A 208 -18.19 -16.44 -34.68
N LEU A 209 -17.45 -15.33 -34.62
CA LEU A 209 -17.69 -14.29 -33.62
C LEU A 209 -18.98 -13.52 -33.90
N SER A 210 -19.35 -13.26 -35.16
CA SER A 210 -20.66 -12.67 -35.49
C SER A 210 -21.81 -13.60 -35.13
N ASP A 211 -21.65 -14.91 -35.35
CA ASP A 211 -22.62 -15.93 -34.94
C ASP A 211 -22.79 -15.94 -33.40
N VAL A 212 -21.70 -15.78 -32.63
CA VAL A 212 -21.73 -15.64 -31.16
C VAL A 212 -22.37 -14.32 -30.72
N LEU A 213 -21.91 -13.16 -31.23
CA LEU A 213 -22.44 -11.84 -30.85
C LEU A 213 -23.90 -11.65 -31.24
N ALA A 214 -24.39 -12.33 -32.28
CA ALA A 214 -25.80 -12.33 -32.67
C ALA A 214 -26.68 -13.33 -31.88
N SER A 215 -26.08 -14.27 -31.14
CA SER A 215 -26.83 -15.32 -30.42
C SER A 215 -27.52 -14.85 -29.14
N ALA A 216 -27.01 -13.77 -28.52
CA ALA A 216 -27.44 -13.29 -27.22
C ALA A 216 -27.35 -11.74 -27.17
N PRO A 217 -28.02 -11.05 -26.23
CA PRO A 217 -27.92 -9.59 -26.04
C PRO A 217 -26.58 -9.17 -25.41
N ILE A 218 -25.48 -9.49 -26.09
CA ILE A 218 -24.12 -9.13 -25.69
C ILE A 218 -23.90 -7.64 -25.99
N SER A 219 -23.65 -6.87 -24.93
CA SER A 219 -23.46 -5.41 -24.97
C SER A 219 -22.00 -4.99 -24.77
N TYR A 220 -21.14 -5.93 -24.40
CA TYR A 220 -19.74 -5.70 -24.03
C TYR A 220 -18.87 -6.90 -24.44
N ILE A 221 -17.65 -6.62 -24.90
CA ILE A 221 -16.63 -7.62 -25.23
C ILE A 221 -15.30 -7.25 -24.58
N LYS A 222 -14.75 -8.16 -23.75
CA LYS A 222 -13.32 -8.16 -23.37
C LYS A 222 -12.58 -9.01 -24.40
N TRP A 223 -11.81 -8.38 -25.29
CA TRP A 223 -10.99 -9.06 -26.29
C TRP A 223 -9.56 -9.15 -25.78
N ASP A 224 -9.07 -10.36 -25.57
CA ASP A 224 -7.79 -10.66 -24.94
C ASP A 224 -6.72 -11.21 -25.91
N MET A 225 -5.48 -11.31 -25.45
CA MET A 225 -4.34 -11.88 -26.18
C MET A 225 -3.19 -12.26 -25.22
N ASN A 226 -3.15 -13.51 -24.74
CA ASN A 226 -2.36 -13.95 -23.59
C ASN A 226 -1.00 -14.60 -23.90
N ARG A 227 -0.41 -14.36 -25.08
CA ARG A 227 1.00 -14.72 -25.35
C ARG A 227 1.64 -13.91 -26.48
N THR A 228 2.96 -13.78 -26.43
CA THR A 228 3.75 -13.22 -27.55
C THR A 228 3.88 -14.20 -28.72
N ILE A 229 4.07 -13.67 -29.92
CA ILE A 229 4.34 -14.46 -31.13
C ILE A 229 5.76 -15.05 -31.06
N THR A 230 5.87 -16.35 -31.31
CA THR A 230 7.15 -17.04 -31.59
C THR A 230 7.10 -17.64 -33.00
N GLU A 231 8.26 -18.07 -33.53
CA GLU A 231 8.41 -18.63 -34.88
C GLU A 231 7.69 -17.82 -36.00
N PRO A 232 7.82 -16.47 -36.04
CA PRO A 232 7.03 -15.59 -36.92
C PRO A 232 7.23 -15.94 -38.40
N PHE A 233 6.19 -16.50 -39.01
CA PHE A 233 6.19 -16.99 -40.39
C PHE A 233 4.75 -17.19 -40.87
N SER A 234 4.45 -16.80 -42.10
CA SER A 234 3.18 -17.14 -42.77
C SER A 234 3.38 -18.14 -43.89
N LEU A 235 2.53 -19.16 -43.97
CA LEU A 235 2.52 -20.11 -45.08
C LEU A 235 1.95 -19.51 -46.38
N ALA A 236 1.26 -18.36 -46.30
CA ALA A 236 0.70 -17.65 -47.46
C ALA A 236 1.67 -16.63 -48.08
N LEU A 237 2.78 -16.30 -47.41
CA LEU A 237 3.78 -15.36 -47.91
C LEU A 237 4.97 -16.09 -48.57
N PRO A 238 5.45 -15.67 -49.75
CA PRO A 238 6.68 -16.19 -50.32
C PRO A 238 7.89 -15.76 -49.47
N ALA A 239 9.02 -16.47 -49.64
CA ALA A 239 10.18 -16.35 -48.75
C ALA A 239 10.80 -14.94 -48.70
N ASP A 240 10.70 -14.19 -49.80
CA ASP A 240 11.15 -12.80 -49.95
C ASP A 240 10.21 -11.77 -49.31
N ARG A 241 8.99 -12.17 -48.89
CA ARG A 241 7.99 -11.29 -48.27
C ARG A 241 7.70 -11.63 -46.80
N GLN A 242 8.44 -12.56 -46.19
CA GLN A 242 8.25 -12.89 -44.76
C GLN A 242 8.50 -11.70 -43.82
N GLY A 243 9.29 -10.70 -44.23
CA GLY A 243 9.45 -9.42 -43.51
C GLY A 243 8.18 -8.56 -43.45
N GLU A 244 7.13 -8.91 -44.19
CA GLU A 244 5.81 -8.25 -44.12
C GLU A 244 4.93 -8.81 -42.99
N PHE A 245 5.27 -10.00 -42.47
CA PHE A 245 4.44 -10.81 -41.60
C PHE A 245 3.86 -10.04 -40.39
N PHE A 246 4.72 -9.45 -39.55
CA PHE A 246 4.26 -8.74 -38.35
C PHE A 246 3.35 -7.55 -38.65
N HIS A 247 3.54 -6.88 -39.80
CA HIS A 247 2.70 -5.76 -40.20
C HIS A 247 1.36 -6.24 -40.78
N ARG A 248 1.37 -7.33 -41.57
CA ARG A 248 0.13 -7.96 -42.07
C ARG A 248 -0.70 -8.57 -40.94
N TYR A 249 -0.06 -9.17 -39.94
CA TYR A 249 -0.71 -9.69 -38.73
C TYR A 249 -1.56 -8.62 -38.05
N ILE A 250 -0.95 -7.46 -37.71
CA ILE A 250 -1.68 -6.41 -36.98
C ILE A 250 -2.74 -5.73 -37.84
N LEU A 251 -2.55 -5.66 -39.17
CA LEU A 251 -3.60 -5.23 -40.10
C LEU A 251 -4.80 -6.18 -40.11
N GLY A 252 -4.61 -7.50 -40.02
CA GLY A 252 -5.71 -8.47 -39.91
C GLY A 252 -6.46 -8.40 -38.58
N VAL A 253 -5.75 -8.12 -37.48
CA VAL A 253 -6.39 -7.79 -36.18
C VAL A 253 -7.26 -6.54 -36.29
N TYR A 254 -6.75 -5.48 -36.93
CA TYR A 254 -7.52 -4.26 -37.16
C TYR A 254 -8.70 -4.45 -38.13
N ASP A 255 -8.60 -5.32 -39.14
CA ASP A 255 -9.73 -5.69 -40.01
C ASP A 255 -10.85 -6.38 -39.21
N LEU A 256 -10.49 -7.38 -38.38
CA LEU A 256 -11.46 -8.08 -37.54
C LEU A 256 -12.17 -7.13 -36.55
N TYR A 257 -11.42 -6.24 -35.89
CA TYR A 257 -11.97 -5.18 -35.03
C TYR A 257 -12.89 -4.23 -35.80
N ALA A 258 -12.48 -3.75 -36.99
CA ALA A 258 -13.26 -2.85 -37.81
C ALA A 258 -14.59 -3.48 -38.26
N ARG A 259 -14.55 -4.75 -38.66
CA ARG A 259 -15.71 -5.51 -39.14
C ARG A 259 -16.70 -5.82 -38.03
N LEU A 260 -16.22 -6.27 -36.87
CA LEU A 260 -17.09 -6.54 -35.70
C LEU A 260 -17.67 -5.23 -35.14
N GLY A 261 -16.88 -4.16 -35.02
CA GLY A 261 -17.37 -2.85 -34.60
C GLY A 261 -18.37 -2.21 -35.56
N ALA A 262 -18.27 -2.49 -36.87
CA ALA A 262 -19.24 -2.05 -37.86
C ALA A 262 -20.53 -2.88 -37.87
N ALA A 263 -20.44 -4.20 -37.60
CA ALA A 263 -21.60 -5.09 -37.50
C ALA A 263 -22.38 -4.91 -36.18
N PHE A 264 -21.67 -4.65 -35.07
CA PHE A 264 -22.23 -4.54 -33.72
C PHE A 264 -21.90 -3.19 -33.07
N PRO A 265 -22.30 -2.04 -33.66
CA PRO A 265 -21.89 -0.70 -33.19
C PRO A 265 -22.48 -0.27 -31.82
N GLY A 266 -23.34 -1.10 -31.23
CA GLY A 266 -23.81 -0.96 -29.85
C GLY A 266 -22.88 -1.58 -28.80
N VAL A 267 -21.94 -2.44 -29.19
CA VAL A 267 -21.06 -3.18 -28.27
C VAL A 267 -19.90 -2.30 -27.79
N LEU A 268 -19.66 -2.30 -26.49
CA LEU A 268 -18.46 -1.72 -25.88
C LEU A 268 -17.33 -2.76 -25.94
N PHE A 269 -16.30 -2.49 -26.74
CA PHE A 269 -15.08 -3.28 -26.74
C PHE A 269 -14.09 -2.74 -25.70
N GLU A 270 -13.57 -3.64 -24.87
CA GLU A 270 -12.37 -3.45 -24.07
C GLU A 270 -11.26 -4.34 -24.63
N SER A 271 -10.09 -3.75 -24.90
CA SER A 271 -8.91 -4.50 -25.34
C SER A 271 -8.06 -4.95 -24.16
N CYS A 272 -7.60 -6.19 -24.19
CA CYS A 272 -6.75 -6.83 -23.20
C CYS A 272 -5.63 -7.61 -23.92
N ALA A 273 -4.50 -7.80 -23.25
CA ALA A 273 -3.43 -8.70 -23.65
C ALA A 273 -2.63 -9.09 -22.40
N SER A 274 -3.15 -10.01 -21.59
CA SER A 274 -2.70 -10.21 -20.19
C SER A 274 -2.58 -8.85 -19.45
N GLY A 275 -3.69 -8.14 -19.38
CA GLY A 275 -3.72 -6.73 -19.01
C GLY A 275 -3.15 -5.82 -20.11
N GLY A 276 -2.29 -4.88 -19.70
CA GLY A 276 -1.89 -3.72 -20.51
C GLY A 276 -0.84 -3.96 -21.60
N ALA A 277 -0.46 -5.20 -21.95
CA ALA A 277 0.64 -5.43 -22.91
C ALA A 277 0.35 -4.92 -24.34
N ARG A 278 -0.89 -4.52 -24.63
CA ARG A 278 -1.31 -3.84 -25.86
C ARG A 278 -2.07 -2.53 -25.61
N PHE A 279 -1.76 -1.83 -24.52
CA PHE A 279 -2.34 -0.51 -24.21
C PHE A 279 -1.74 0.57 -25.13
N ASP A 280 -2.19 0.63 -26.39
CA ASP A 280 -1.69 1.55 -27.42
C ASP A 280 -2.81 2.36 -28.14
N PRO A 281 -2.49 3.51 -28.75
CA PRO A 281 -3.50 4.36 -29.40
C PRO A 281 -4.15 3.71 -30.64
N GLY A 282 -3.51 2.69 -31.23
CA GLY A 282 -4.09 1.91 -32.32
C GLY A 282 -5.29 1.09 -31.83
N MET A 283 -5.19 0.50 -30.64
CA MET A 283 -6.31 -0.20 -30.00
C MET A 283 -7.43 0.78 -29.59
N LEU A 284 -7.09 1.96 -29.05
CA LEU A 284 -8.07 2.96 -28.62
C LEU A 284 -8.95 3.54 -29.76
N ALA A 285 -8.56 3.34 -31.02
CA ALA A 285 -9.40 3.67 -32.19
C ALA A 285 -10.58 2.70 -32.40
N PHE A 286 -10.56 1.54 -31.75
CA PHE A 286 -11.59 0.49 -31.85
C PHE A 286 -12.23 0.15 -30.50
N ALA A 287 -11.40 -0.07 -29.47
CA ALA A 287 -11.80 -0.35 -28.10
C ALA A 287 -11.52 0.91 -27.24
N PRO A 288 -12.52 1.73 -26.89
CA PRO A 288 -12.28 3.02 -26.22
C PRO A 288 -11.97 2.89 -24.72
N GLN A 289 -11.64 1.68 -24.26
CA GLN A 289 -10.98 1.36 -23.00
C GLN A 289 -10.15 0.08 -23.15
N ALA A 290 -9.19 -0.12 -22.26
CA ALA A 290 -8.34 -1.28 -22.21
C ALA A 290 -8.16 -1.76 -20.76
N TRP A 291 -8.07 -3.08 -20.57
CA TRP A 291 -7.75 -3.65 -19.27
C TRP A 291 -6.31 -3.30 -18.90
N THR A 292 -6.11 -2.53 -17.83
CA THR A 292 -4.84 -1.80 -17.62
C THR A 292 -3.70 -2.72 -17.18
N SER A 293 -4.00 -3.76 -16.39
CA SER A 293 -3.06 -4.73 -15.84
C SER A 293 -3.83 -5.85 -15.15
N ASP A 294 -3.38 -7.10 -15.32
CA ASP A 294 -3.85 -8.24 -14.52
C ASP A 294 -3.36 -8.20 -13.07
N ASP A 295 -2.36 -7.36 -12.76
CA ASP A 295 -2.08 -6.96 -11.38
C ASP A 295 -3.19 -6.03 -10.91
N THR A 296 -4.04 -6.54 -10.02
CA THR A 296 -5.22 -5.87 -9.44
C THR A 296 -4.97 -5.32 -8.03
N ASP A 297 -3.75 -5.42 -7.48
CA ASP A 297 -3.47 -4.90 -6.14
C ASP A 297 -3.46 -3.36 -6.10
N ALA A 298 -4.19 -2.79 -5.14
CA ALA A 298 -4.36 -1.35 -5.01
C ALA A 298 -3.04 -0.56 -4.96
N VAL A 299 -1.95 -1.13 -4.43
CA VAL A 299 -0.67 -0.43 -4.26
C VAL A 299 0.19 -0.49 -5.52
N GLU A 300 0.27 -1.63 -6.21
CA GLU A 300 0.98 -1.65 -7.52
C GLU A 300 0.18 -0.89 -8.58
N ARG A 301 -1.16 -0.93 -8.52
CA ARG A 301 -2.05 -0.08 -9.34
C ARG A 301 -1.75 1.42 -9.21
N LEU A 302 -1.20 1.91 -8.09
CA LEU A 302 -0.75 3.32 -7.97
C LEU A 302 0.31 3.67 -9.02
N LYS A 303 1.35 2.82 -9.16
CA LYS A 303 2.44 3.03 -10.13
C LYS A 303 1.95 2.83 -11.56
N ILE A 304 1.13 1.81 -11.78
CA ILE A 304 0.58 1.45 -13.09
C ILE A 304 -0.31 2.59 -13.60
N GLN A 305 -1.34 3.01 -12.84
CA GLN A 305 -2.23 4.11 -13.25
C GLN A 305 -1.49 5.45 -13.34
N TRP A 306 -0.50 5.73 -12.48
CA TRP A 306 0.36 6.91 -12.63
C TRP A 306 1.11 6.91 -13.96
N GLY A 307 1.80 5.81 -14.29
CA GLY A 307 2.56 5.67 -15.53
C GLY A 307 1.67 5.77 -16.78
N THR A 308 0.60 4.99 -16.84
CA THR A 308 -0.36 5.00 -17.95
C THR A 308 -1.01 6.38 -18.13
N SER A 309 -1.29 7.11 -17.04
CA SER A 309 -1.85 8.48 -17.11
C SER A 309 -0.92 9.53 -17.75
N LEU A 310 0.36 9.23 -18.01
CA LEU A 310 1.25 10.15 -18.72
C LEU A 310 0.80 10.37 -20.17
N ALA A 311 0.13 9.37 -20.77
CA ALA A 311 -0.39 9.45 -22.12
C ALA A 311 -1.91 9.22 -22.22
N TYR A 312 -2.52 8.46 -21.31
CA TYR A 312 -3.87 7.93 -21.49
C TYR A 312 -4.89 8.44 -20.45
N PRO A 313 -6.11 8.83 -20.89
CA PRO A 313 -7.15 9.36 -20.00
C PRO A 313 -7.74 8.26 -19.09
N LEU A 314 -8.25 8.65 -17.93
CA LEU A 314 -8.90 7.73 -16.97
C LEU A 314 -10.03 6.90 -17.61
N SER A 315 -10.79 7.49 -18.52
CA SER A 315 -11.85 6.82 -19.30
C SER A 315 -11.39 5.65 -20.19
N SER A 316 -10.08 5.43 -20.31
CA SER A 316 -9.49 4.33 -21.07
C SER A 316 -8.86 3.23 -20.20
N MET A 317 -8.74 3.42 -18.89
CA MET A 317 -8.05 2.50 -17.99
C MET A 317 -9.04 1.63 -17.20
N GLY A 318 -9.28 0.38 -17.62
CA GLY A 318 -10.04 -0.60 -16.83
C GLY A 318 -9.39 -0.84 -15.46
N ALA A 319 -10.17 -0.74 -14.39
CA ALA A 319 -9.70 -0.79 -13.01
C ALA A 319 -10.76 -1.43 -12.09
N HIS A 320 -10.51 -2.65 -11.62
CA HIS A 320 -11.46 -3.41 -10.81
C HIS A 320 -11.01 -3.57 -9.36
N VAL A 321 -11.98 -3.64 -8.45
CA VAL A 321 -11.78 -4.06 -7.06
C VAL A 321 -11.77 -5.60 -7.02
N ALA A 322 -10.58 -6.16 -6.86
CA ALA A 322 -10.36 -7.61 -6.76
C ALA A 322 -10.39 -8.11 -5.29
N ALA A 323 -10.26 -9.42 -5.13
CA ALA A 323 -10.22 -10.11 -3.84
C ALA A 323 -8.96 -9.77 -3.00
N VAL A 324 -8.99 -10.10 -1.70
CA VAL A 324 -7.81 -10.08 -0.83
C VAL A 324 -7.74 -11.36 0.03
N PRO A 325 -6.56 -11.96 0.29
CA PRO A 325 -5.23 -11.59 -0.22
C PRO A 325 -5.17 -11.62 -1.75
N ASN A 326 -4.60 -10.57 -2.36
CA ASN A 326 -4.61 -10.37 -3.81
C ASN A 326 -3.91 -11.55 -4.51
N HIS A 327 -4.51 -12.09 -5.58
CA HIS A 327 -4.07 -13.37 -6.16
C HIS A 327 -2.67 -13.30 -6.85
N GLN A 328 -2.22 -12.10 -7.22
CA GLN A 328 -0.96 -11.85 -7.93
C GLN A 328 0.21 -11.54 -6.98
N THR A 329 -0.08 -10.96 -5.81
CA THR A 329 0.93 -10.41 -4.87
C THR A 329 0.82 -10.93 -3.43
N SER A 330 -0.26 -11.63 -3.08
CA SER A 330 -0.69 -11.98 -1.72
C SER A 330 -0.91 -10.79 -0.77
N ARG A 331 -0.95 -9.55 -1.28
CA ARG A 331 -1.13 -8.35 -0.45
C ARG A 331 -2.58 -8.22 0.05
N ILE A 332 -2.76 -7.80 1.29
CA ILE A 332 -4.07 -7.51 1.88
C ILE A 332 -4.24 -5.99 1.93
N THR A 333 -5.18 -5.46 1.17
CA THR A 333 -5.48 -4.01 1.11
C THR A 333 -6.92 -3.70 1.55
N PRO A 334 -7.15 -2.61 2.32
CA PRO A 334 -8.49 -2.21 2.73
C PRO A 334 -9.45 -2.07 1.55
N LEU A 335 -10.70 -2.49 1.74
CA LEU A 335 -11.73 -2.47 0.69
C LEU A 335 -11.99 -1.05 0.16
N ALA A 336 -11.99 -0.05 1.05
CA ALA A 336 -12.07 1.37 0.68
C ALA A 336 -10.86 1.83 -0.17
N THR A 337 -9.66 1.33 0.09
CA THR A 337 -8.45 1.66 -0.70
C THR A 337 -8.52 1.07 -2.10
N ARG A 338 -8.91 -0.21 -2.24
CA ARG A 338 -9.11 -0.85 -3.54
C ARG A 338 -10.06 -0.02 -4.40
N ALA A 339 -11.19 0.41 -3.84
CA ALA A 339 -12.14 1.29 -4.53
C ALA A 339 -11.56 2.69 -4.81
N ALA A 340 -10.91 3.33 -3.83
CA ALA A 340 -10.30 4.66 -4.00
C ALA A 340 -9.25 4.72 -5.12
N VAL A 341 -8.54 3.62 -5.41
CA VAL A 341 -7.61 3.53 -6.54
C VAL A 341 -8.36 3.24 -7.85
N ALA A 342 -9.31 2.31 -7.82
CA ALA A 342 -10.09 1.90 -8.99
C ALA A 342 -11.05 2.99 -9.51
N PHE A 343 -11.52 3.92 -8.66
CA PHE A 343 -12.30 5.08 -9.08
C PHE A 343 -11.54 5.99 -10.08
N PHE A 344 -10.21 6.05 -10.03
CA PHE A 344 -9.41 6.82 -10.98
C PHE A 344 -9.13 6.00 -12.26
N GLY A 345 -10.22 5.53 -12.87
CA GLY A 345 -10.27 4.68 -14.05
C GLY A 345 -11.72 4.39 -14.48
N VAL A 346 -11.89 3.35 -15.28
CA VAL A 346 -13.18 2.71 -15.57
C VAL A 346 -13.41 1.65 -14.50
N PHE A 347 -14.36 1.93 -13.62
CA PHE A 347 -14.56 1.20 -12.36
C PHE A 347 -15.37 -0.08 -12.50
N GLY A 348 -14.97 -1.14 -11.79
CA GLY A 348 -15.70 -2.40 -11.68
C GLY A 348 -15.21 -3.27 -10.52
N TYR A 349 -15.63 -4.53 -10.51
CA TYR A 349 -15.32 -5.54 -9.49
C TYR A 349 -14.89 -6.86 -10.13
N GLU A 350 -13.94 -7.56 -9.51
CA GLU A 350 -13.43 -8.85 -9.98
C GLU A 350 -13.18 -9.77 -8.76
N LEU A 351 -14.28 -10.12 -8.10
CA LEU A 351 -14.33 -10.93 -6.87
C LEU A 351 -15.68 -11.65 -6.77
N ASP A 352 -15.80 -12.64 -5.87
CA ASP A 352 -17.08 -13.30 -5.60
C ASP A 352 -17.90 -12.49 -4.57
N PRO A 353 -19.02 -11.84 -4.94
CA PRO A 353 -19.85 -11.08 -3.99
C PRO A 353 -20.66 -11.96 -3.04
N THR A 354 -20.75 -13.27 -3.31
CA THR A 354 -21.52 -14.23 -2.51
C THR A 354 -20.80 -14.68 -1.24
N THR A 355 -19.46 -14.58 -1.19
CA THR A 355 -18.64 -14.94 -0.02
C THR A 355 -18.46 -13.81 0.98
N LEU A 356 -18.74 -12.57 0.58
CA LEU A 356 -18.57 -11.36 1.41
C LEU A 356 -19.43 -11.37 2.69
N SER A 357 -19.01 -10.59 3.68
CA SER A 357 -19.84 -10.22 4.84
C SER A 357 -20.98 -9.26 4.47
N ALA A 358 -21.88 -8.98 5.43
CA ALA A 358 -22.92 -7.96 5.25
C ALA A 358 -22.32 -6.56 5.14
N ASP A 359 -21.30 -6.27 5.94
CA ASP A 359 -20.69 -4.94 6.04
C ASP A 359 -19.83 -4.61 4.81
N GLU A 360 -19.13 -5.60 4.25
CA GLU A 360 -18.44 -5.44 2.95
C GLU A 360 -19.42 -5.20 1.80
N ARG A 361 -20.59 -5.85 1.80
CA ARG A 361 -21.65 -5.58 0.81
C ARG A 361 -22.22 -4.18 0.95
N ALA A 362 -22.44 -3.70 2.18
CA ALA A 362 -22.84 -2.31 2.41
C ALA A 362 -21.77 -1.32 1.88
N ALA A 363 -20.50 -1.55 2.24
CA ALA A 363 -19.38 -0.71 1.77
C ALA A 363 -19.24 -0.71 0.23
N ILE A 364 -19.52 -1.82 -0.46
CA ILE A 364 -19.54 -1.89 -1.93
C ILE A 364 -20.72 -1.10 -2.53
N ALA A 365 -21.91 -1.18 -1.93
CA ALA A 365 -23.05 -0.38 -2.37
C ALA A 365 -22.76 1.13 -2.23
N ASP A 366 -22.12 1.54 -1.13
CA ASP A 366 -21.70 2.93 -0.90
C ASP A 366 -20.59 3.38 -1.88
N GLN A 367 -19.66 2.49 -2.25
CA GLN A 367 -18.66 2.75 -3.30
C GLN A 367 -19.31 2.94 -4.67
N ILE A 368 -20.30 2.11 -5.01
CA ILE A 368 -21.06 2.20 -6.26
C ILE A 368 -21.88 3.49 -6.32
N ALA A 369 -22.50 3.90 -5.20
CA ALA A 369 -23.21 5.17 -5.07
C ALA A 369 -22.26 6.38 -5.19
N PHE A 370 -21.09 6.33 -4.53
CA PHE A 370 -20.06 7.36 -4.60
C PHE A 370 -19.51 7.51 -6.02
N TYR A 371 -19.09 6.41 -6.67
CA TYR A 371 -18.59 6.46 -8.04
C TYR A 371 -19.67 6.90 -9.02
N THR A 372 -20.93 6.47 -8.85
CA THR A 372 -22.04 6.91 -9.72
C THR A 372 -22.29 8.41 -9.62
N THR A 373 -22.25 8.97 -8.41
CA THR A 373 -22.38 10.43 -8.18
C THR A 373 -21.25 11.23 -8.85
N HIS A 374 -20.03 10.69 -8.85
CA HIS A 374 -18.83 11.36 -9.37
C HIS A 374 -18.38 10.86 -10.76
N ARG A 375 -19.17 10.01 -11.43
CA ARG A 375 -18.75 9.24 -12.63
C ARG A 375 -18.26 10.11 -13.78
N ASP A 376 -18.99 11.20 -14.02
CA ASP A 376 -18.66 12.24 -15.01
C ASP A 376 -17.29 12.87 -14.72
N LEU A 377 -17.01 13.20 -13.46
CA LEU A 377 -15.74 13.79 -13.03
C LEU A 377 -14.57 12.80 -13.19
N PHE A 378 -14.75 11.52 -12.83
CA PHE A 378 -13.71 10.51 -13.02
C PHE A 378 -13.44 10.18 -14.49
N GLN A 379 -14.48 10.08 -15.34
CA GLN A 379 -14.29 9.66 -16.74
C GLN A 379 -13.94 10.84 -17.67
N ARG A 380 -14.56 12.01 -17.50
CA ARG A 380 -14.40 13.18 -18.39
C ARG A 380 -13.53 14.29 -17.81
N GLY A 381 -13.29 14.32 -16.50
CA GLY A 381 -12.49 15.34 -15.84
C GLY A 381 -11.04 15.43 -16.32
N ARG A 382 -10.37 16.48 -15.87
CA ARG A 382 -8.94 16.71 -16.09
C ARG A 382 -8.15 16.05 -14.95
N PHE A 383 -7.23 15.16 -15.29
CA PHE A 383 -6.49 14.37 -14.30
C PHE A 383 -5.15 15.02 -13.95
N VAL A 384 -5.04 15.50 -12.72
CA VAL A 384 -3.89 16.27 -12.23
C VAL A 384 -3.11 15.43 -11.21
N ARG A 385 -1.97 14.91 -11.65
CA ARG A 385 -0.96 14.26 -10.80
C ARG A 385 -0.38 15.25 -9.79
N LEU A 386 -0.37 14.89 -8.50
CA LEU A 386 0.08 15.76 -7.40
C LEU A 386 1.40 15.30 -6.73
N ARG A 387 1.53 14.01 -6.35
CA ARG A 387 2.74 13.39 -5.75
C ARG A 387 2.99 11.99 -6.33
N SER A 388 4.22 11.71 -6.73
CA SER A 388 4.56 10.52 -7.52
C SER A 388 4.89 9.28 -6.68
N PRO A 389 4.39 8.07 -7.04
CA PRO A 389 4.84 6.80 -6.46
C PRO A 389 6.28 6.43 -6.88
N PHE A 390 6.93 7.25 -7.71
CA PHE A 390 8.32 7.08 -8.16
C PHE A 390 9.30 8.06 -7.47
N GLU A 391 8.80 8.94 -6.60
CA GLU A 391 9.58 9.95 -5.84
C GLU A 391 9.55 9.61 -4.33
N ASP A 392 10.51 10.11 -3.55
CA ASP A 392 10.56 10.00 -2.07
C ASP A 392 10.31 8.60 -1.47
N GLY A 393 10.76 7.56 -2.19
CA GLY A 393 10.59 6.15 -1.82
C GLY A 393 9.20 5.56 -2.12
N GLY A 394 8.33 6.28 -2.83
CA GLY A 394 7.03 5.82 -3.29
C GLY A 394 5.96 5.66 -2.20
N ASN A 395 6.21 6.17 -0.99
CA ASN A 395 5.36 5.94 0.18
C ASN A 395 4.04 6.71 0.16
N GLN A 396 3.96 7.78 -0.63
CA GLN A 396 2.78 8.61 -0.78
C GLN A 396 2.49 8.80 -2.27
N THR A 397 1.25 8.58 -2.68
CA THR A 397 0.75 8.97 -4.00
C THR A 397 -0.36 9.99 -3.82
N ALA A 398 -0.45 10.97 -4.72
CA ALA A 398 -1.60 11.87 -4.74
C ALA A 398 -1.92 12.35 -6.15
N TRP A 399 -3.21 12.46 -6.45
CA TRP A 399 -3.73 12.99 -7.71
C TRP A 399 -5.14 13.56 -7.51
N MET A 400 -5.67 14.28 -8.49
CA MET A 400 -7.05 14.76 -8.46
C MET A 400 -7.72 14.76 -9.83
N ALA A 401 -9.02 14.48 -9.85
CA ALA A 401 -9.88 14.68 -11.01
C ALA A 401 -10.62 16.01 -10.83
N VAL A 402 -10.57 16.88 -11.83
CA VAL A 402 -11.12 18.25 -11.77
C VAL A 402 -12.09 18.49 -12.92
N SER A 403 -13.23 19.14 -12.66
CA SER A 403 -14.19 19.49 -13.70
C SER A 403 -13.65 20.58 -14.63
N THR A 404 -14.17 20.66 -15.86
CA THR A 404 -13.70 21.60 -16.90
C THR A 404 -13.87 23.08 -16.51
N ASP A 405 -14.83 23.37 -15.63
CA ASP A 405 -15.14 24.68 -15.05
C ASP A 405 -14.51 24.88 -13.65
N ALA A 406 -13.70 23.92 -13.17
CA ALA A 406 -13.09 23.87 -11.84
C ALA A 406 -14.06 23.96 -10.63
N SER A 407 -15.38 23.85 -10.83
CA SER A 407 -16.37 23.93 -9.73
C SER A 407 -16.40 22.71 -8.82
N ARG A 408 -15.94 21.54 -9.32
CA ARG A 408 -15.87 20.27 -8.58
C ARG A 408 -14.51 19.61 -8.76
N ALA A 409 -13.98 19.02 -7.68
CA ALA A 409 -12.82 18.13 -7.75
C ALA A 409 -12.90 16.98 -6.74
N VAL A 410 -12.25 15.86 -7.05
CA VAL A 410 -11.98 14.78 -6.08
C VAL A 410 -10.47 14.54 -6.06
N VAL A 411 -9.86 14.74 -4.89
CA VAL A 411 -8.43 14.52 -4.63
C VAL A 411 -8.25 13.17 -3.98
N GLY A 412 -7.50 12.25 -4.59
CA GLY A 412 -7.06 11.04 -3.94
C GLY A 412 -5.68 11.22 -3.30
N TYR A 413 -5.56 10.88 -2.02
CA TYR A 413 -4.29 10.74 -1.30
C TYR A 413 -4.17 9.30 -0.80
N TYR A 414 -3.01 8.68 -1.05
CA TYR A 414 -2.76 7.27 -0.79
C TYR A 414 -1.44 7.13 -0.02
N GLN A 415 -1.48 6.43 1.10
CA GLN A 415 -0.31 6.11 1.92
C GLN A 415 -0.03 4.61 1.79
N VAL A 416 1.17 4.26 1.32
CA VAL A 416 1.57 2.86 1.12
C VAL A 416 1.93 2.22 2.46
N LEU A 417 3.00 2.70 3.10
CA LEU A 417 3.32 2.32 4.48
C LEU A 417 2.97 3.46 5.42
N ASN A 418 2.21 3.16 6.47
CA ASN A 418 2.00 4.10 7.54
C ASN A 418 3.26 4.21 8.41
N ARG A 419 3.46 5.40 8.96
CA ARG A 419 4.62 5.76 9.76
C ARG A 419 4.13 6.42 11.06
N PRO A 420 4.69 6.05 12.22
CA PRO A 420 4.42 6.74 13.48
C PRO A 420 4.85 8.20 13.39
N VAL A 421 4.16 9.07 14.13
CA VAL A 421 4.51 10.50 14.29
C VAL A 421 4.97 11.15 12.96
N PRO A 422 4.14 11.11 11.90
CA PRO A 422 4.53 11.63 10.60
C PRO A 422 4.86 13.12 10.69
N ALA A 423 5.86 13.56 9.92
CA ALA A 423 6.20 14.97 9.84
C ALA A 423 4.98 15.79 9.40
N ALA A 424 4.83 17.02 9.93
CA ALA A 424 3.73 17.90 9.58
C ALA A 424 3.77 18.23 8.07
N ASP A 425 2.80 17.70 7.32
CA ASP A 425 2.84 17.60 5.87
C ASP A 425 1.59 18.25 5.24
N ARG A 426 1.71 18.78 4.01
CA ARG A 426 0.62 19.43 3.28
C ARG A 426 0.57 19.09 1.79
N LEU A 427 -0.62 18.70 1.31
CA LEU A 427 -0.90 18.44 -0.09
C LEU A 427 -1.41 19.71 -0.78
N ARG A 428 -0.52 20.41 -1.48
CA ARG A 428 -0.88 21.53 -2.37
C ARG A 428 -1.61 21.00 -3.60
N LEU A 429 -2.83 21.48 -3.82
CA LEU A 429 -3.65 21.14 -4.98
C LEU A 429 -3.23 21.95 -6.21
N ARG A 430 -3.71 21.56 -7.39
CA ARG A 430 -3.39 22.23 -8.65
C ARG A 430 -4.58 22.26 -9.60
N GLY A 431 -4.86 23.43 -10.17
CA GLY A 431 -5.86 23.59 -11.22
C GLY A 431 -7.30 23.84 -10.75
N LEU A 432 -7.46 24.37 -9.54
CA LEU A 432 -8.70 24.98 -9.06
C LEU A 432 -8.78 26.44 -9.52
N ASP A 433 -9.94 27.08 -9.40
CA ASP A 433 -10.07 28.53 -9.57
C ASP A 433 -9.68 29.24 -8.27
N PRO A 434 -8.66 30.13 -8.25
CA PRO A 434 -8.22 30.82 -7.04
C PRO A 434 -9.26 31.81 -6.47
N ALA A 435 -10.29 32.20 -7.23
CA ALA A 435 -11.36 33.08 -6.77
C ALA A 435 -12.59 32.32 -6.23
N MET A 436 -12.63 30.99 -6.33
CA MET A 436 -13.71 30.16 -5.76
C MET A 436 -13.45 29.78 -4.31
N VAL A 437 -14.53 29.54 -3.56
CA VAL A 437 -14.51 28.99 -2.21
C VAL A 437 -15.15 27.61 -2.24
N TYR A 438 -14.41 26.60 -1.79
CA TYR A 438 -14.79 25.20 -1.86
C TYR A 438 -15.19 24.69 -0.47
N ARG A 439 -16.30 23.95 -0.39
CA ARG A 439 -16.53 22.99 0.69
C ARG A 439 -15.63 21.78 0.47
N VAL A 440 -14.89 21.39 1.51
CA VAL A 440 -14.13 20.15 1.58
C VAL A 440 -14.86 19.15 2.47
N THR A 441 -15.05 17.92 1.98
CA THR A 441 -15.50 16.75 2.75
C THR A 441 -14.60 15.55 2.45
N GLY A 442 -14.57 14.57 3.35
CA GLY A 442 -13.82 13.31 3.16
C GLY A 442 -14.66 12.21 2.51
N TRP A 443 -13.99 11.16 2.04
CA TRP A 443 -14.53 9.82 1.84
C TRP A 443 -13.39 8.78 2.03
N PRO A 444 -13.62 7.64 2.71
CA PRO A 444 -14.82 7.32 3.50
C PRO A 444 -14.99 8.28 4.69
N ASP A 445 -16.16 8.26 5.33
CA ASP A 445 -16.35 8.89 6.64
C ASP A 445 -15.59 8.09 7.74
N ASP A 446 -15.37 8.72 8.89
CA ASP A 446 -14.85 8.06 10.09
C ASP A 446 -15.90 7.14 10.75
N GLU A 447 -15.48 6.29 11.69
CA GLU A 447 -16.35 5.30 12.35
C GLU A 447 -17.52 5.91 13.16
N ASN A 448 -17.53 7.24 13.35
CA ASN A 448 -18.60 7.99 14.02
C ASN A 448 -19.43 8.83 13.03
N GLY A 449 -19.22 8.69 11.72
CA GLY A 449 -19.86 9.51 10.67
C GLY A 449 -19.32 10.95 10.59
N GLY A 450 -18.10 11.18 11.07
CA GLY A 450 -17.37 12.44 10.91
C GLY A 450 -16.45 12.45 9.69
N PRO A 451 -16.06 13.63 9.16
CA PRO A 451 -15.10 13.71 8.07
C PRO A 451 -13.68 13.44 8.59
N LEU A 452 -12.95 12.53 7.93
CA LEU A 452 -11.52 12.31 8.15
C LEU A 452 -10.68 13.54 7.76
N PHE A 453 -9.57 13.77 8.46
CA PHE A 453 -8.84 15.04 8.51
C PHE A 453 -9.75 16.22 8.82
N ARG A 454 -10.28 16.27 10.05
CA ARG A 454 -11.19 17.33 10.51
C ARG A 454 -10.64 18.75 10.29
N ASP A 455 -9.32 18.93 10.40
CA ASP A 455 -8.56 20.15 10.07
C ASP A 455 -8.76 20.67 8.63
N ASN A 456 -9.13 19.81 7.69
CA ASN A 456 -9.40 20.18 6.28
C ASN A 456 -10.87 20.50 6.02
N ALA A 457 -11.79 20.00 6.85
CA ALA A 457 -13.23 20.07 6.60
C ALA A 457 -13.78 21.51 6.73
N GLY A 458 -14.85 21.80 5.98
CA GLY A 458 -15.48 23.13 5.96
C GLY A 458 -15.16 23.91 4.69
N LEU A 459 -15.11 25.24 4.78
CA LEU A 459 -14.81 26.13 3.65
C LEU A 459 -13.31 26.41 3.54
N ARG A 460 -12.75 26.31 2.33
CA ARG A 460 -11.36 26.69 2.02
C ARG A 460 -11.28 27.48 0.71
N GLY A 461 -10.34 28.41 0.60
CA GLY A 461 -10.12 29.17 -0.63
C GLY A 461 -9.47 28.32 -1.74
N GLY A 462 -9.80 28.56 -3.01
CA GLY A 462 -9.10 27.90 -4.12
C GLY A 462 -7.61 28.26 -4.19
N ASP A 463 -7.27 29.51 -3.83
CA ASP A 463 -5.91 29.98 -3.65
C ASP A 463 -5.21 29.35 -2.43
N GLU A 464 -5.91 29.27 -1.30
CA GLU A 464 -5.47 28.58 -0.08
C GLU A 464 -5.12 27.11 -0.36
N LEU A 465 -6.01 26.38 -1.04
CA LEU A 465 -5.84 24.98 -1.39
C LEU A 465 -4.66 24.74 -2.36
N MET A 466 -4.31 25.72 -3.19
CA MET A 466 -3.15 25.63 -4.11
C MET A 466 -1.83 26.12 -3.49
N HIS A 467 -1.86 27.12 -2.60
CA HIS A 467 -0.65 27.73 -2.02
C HIS A 467 -0.29 27.18 -0.63
N VAL A 468 -1.29 26.93 0.24
CA VAL A 468 -1.10 26.34 1.56
C VAL A 468 -1.25 24.82 1.48
N GLY A 469 -2.35 24.34 0.90
CA GLY A 469 -2.65 22.92 0.72
C GLY A 469 -3.30 22.25 1.93
N LEU A 470 -3.97 21.12 1.67
CA LEU A 470 -4.63 20.29 2.68
C LEU A 470 -3.61 19.77 3.71
N SER A 471 -3.95 19.78 5.00
CA SER A 471 -3.19 19.11 6.05
C SER A 471 -3.19 17.60 5.84
N LEU A 472 -2.04 16.96 5.90
CA LEU A 472 -1.90 15.50 5.93
C LEU A 472 -1.44 14.99 7.32
N ALA A 473 -1.41 15.87 8.33
CA ALA A 473 -1.13 15.49 9.70
C ALA A 473 -2.35 14.77 10.32
N ALA A 474 -2.10 13.67 11.03
CA ALA A 474 -3.12 12.94 11.78
C ALA A 474 -3.52 13.68 13.06
N ASP A 475 -4.82 13.75 13.35
CA ASP A 475 -5.26 13.81 14.74
C ASP A 475 -5.19 12.40 15.34
N ARG A 476 -4.65 12.29 16.56
CA ARG A 476 -4.69 11.05 17.37
C ARG A 476 -6.12 10.54 17.61
N HIS A 477 -7.13 11.41 17.53
CA HIS A 477 -8.55 11.04 17.65
C HIS A 477 -9.12 10.41 16.37
N GLU A 478 -8.36 10.39 15.28
CA GLU A 478 -8.67 9.66 14.05
C GLU A 478 -7.90 8.33 13.95
N ALA A 479 -7.11 7.94 14.97
CA ALA A 479 -6.10 6.88 14.91
C ALA A 479 -6.58 5.55 14.30
N ASP A 480 -7.77 5.05 14.64
CA ASP A 480 -8.32 3.79 14.12
C ASP A 480 -8.53 3.81 12.59
N SER A 481 -8.69 5.00 12.01
CA SER A 481 -8.76 5.23 10.56
C SER A 481 -7.40 5.14 9.85
N TRP A 482 -6.28 5.21 10.57
CA TRP A 482 -4.94 5.11 10.01
C TRP A 482 -4.56 3.65 9.73
N GLY A 483 -3.49 3.43 8.95
CA GLY A 483 -3.12 2.09 8.51
C GLY A 483 -2.20 2.03 7.30
N ASP A 484 -1.52 0.89 7.13
CA ASP A 484 -0.92 0.55 5.85
C ASP A 484 -1.98 0.50 4.74
N PHE A 485 -1.54 0.88 3.54
CA PHE A 485 -2.34 0.88 2.33
C PHE A 485 -3.67 1.63 2.50
N LYS A 486 -3.69 2.76 3.24
CA LYS A 486 -4.89 3.60 3.37
C LYS A 486 -4.99 4.60 2.22
N ALA A 487 -6.22 4.88 1.83
CA ALA A 487 -6.56 5.94 0.89
C ALA A 487 -7.65 6.82 1.49
N TRP A 488 -7.54 8.12 1.21
CA TRP A 488 -8.54 9.11 1.58
C TRP A 488 -8.84 9.96 0.35
N LEU A 489 -10.12 10.21 0.11
CA LEU A 489 -10.57 11.09 -0.95
C LEU A 489 -11.10 12.39 -0.33
N PHE A 490 -10.67 13.53 -0.86
CA PHE A 490 -11.24 14.82 -0.52
C PHE A 490 -12.16 15.27 -1.67
N VAL A 491 -13.45 15.41 -1.39
CA VAL A 491 -14.43 15.97 -2.33
C VAL A 491 -14.48 17.47 -2.12
N LEU A 492 -14.34 18.23 -3.22
CA LEU A 492 -14.32 19.69 -3.25
C LEU A 492 -15.49 20.18 -4.10
N GLU A 493 -16.39 20.97 -3.50
CA GLU A 493 -17.54 21.57 -4.18
C GLU A 493 -17.61 23.08 -3.93
N ALA A 494 -17.64 23.90 -4.99
CA ALA A 494 -17.73 25.36 -4.85
C ALA A 494 -19.13 25.80 -4.33
N GLY A 495 -19.19 26.59 -3.25
CA GLY A 495 -20.47 27.03 -2.67
C GLY A 495 -20.42 27.88 -1.40
N TRP A 496 -21.58 28.37 -0.97
CA TRP A 496 -21.76 29.22 0.23
C TRP A 496 -22.26 28.40 1.43
N PHE A 497 -21.49 28.32 2.51
CA PHE A 497 -21.75 27.42 3.65
C PHE A 497 -21.32 28.01 5.02
N GLY A 498 -21.59 27.30 6.14
CA GLY A 498 -21.27 27.71 7.53
C GLY A 498 -20.90 26.51 8.45
N GLU A 499 -20.48 26.79 9.69
CA GLU A 499 -19.58 25.91 10.50
C GLU A 499 -20.21 25.17 11.73
N ARG A 500 -19.36 24.54 12.58
CA ARG A 500 -19.62 23.38 13.49
C ARG A 500 -18.89 23.50 14.87
N ASP A 501 -18.97 22.48 15.74
CA ASP A 501 -18.58 22.50 17.19
C ASP A 501 -18.04 21.12 17.74
N SER A 502 -17.19 21.07 18.81
CA SER A 502 -16.98 19.93 19.79
C SER A 502 -15.85 20.13 20.86
N ASP A 503 -15.67 19.22 21.87
CA ASP A 503 -15.16 19.52 23.25
C ASP A 503 -14.48 18.32 24.04
N ASP A 504 -13.55 18.54 25.02
CA ASP A 504 -13.20 17.69 26.21
C ASP A 504 -12.10 18.35 27.15
N SER A 505 -11.58 17.69 28.21
CA SER A 505 -11.60 18.34 29.54
C SER A 505 -10.57 18.11 30.66
N SER A 506 -9.61 17.15 30.69
CA SER A 506 -8.97 16.82 32.02
C SER A 506 -7.47 16.41 32.09
N LEU A 507 -6.63 17.21 32.80
CA LEU A 507 -5.24 16.88 33.22
C LEU A 507 -4.62 17.90 34.24
N GLY A 508 -3.78 17.46 35.19
CA GLY A 508 -2.78 18.34 35.86
C GLY A 508 -2.76 18.39 37.40
N ASP A 509 -3.76 17.80 38.08
CA ASP A 509 -3.91 17.89 39.55
C ASP A 509 -3.29 16.72 40.35
N TRP A 510 -2.73 15.71 39.65
CA TRP A 510 -1.86 14.63 40.17
C TRP A 510 -2.27 13.92 41.48
N TYR A 511 -3.57 13.72 41.71
CA TYR A 511 -4.11 12.93 42.84
C TYR A 511 -4.64 11.55 42.41
N VAL A 512 -4.65 10.59 43.34
CA VAL A 512 -5.21 9.24 43.10
C VAL A 512 -6.74 9.31 43.09
N ASP A 513 -7.37 9.07 41.92
CA ASP A 513 -8.83 9.02 41.80
C ASP A 513 -9.40 7.77 42.50
N ARG A 514 -9.86 7.96 43.75
CA ARG A 514 -10.50 6.93 44.58
C ARG A 514 -11.78 6.34 43.98
N ARG A 515 -12.35 6.89 42.91
CA ARG A 515 -13.46 6.27 42.16
C ARG A 515 -12.95 5.13 41.26
N LYS A 516 -11.76 5.31 40.66
CA LYS A 516 -11.08 4.29 39.82
C LYS A 516 -10.27 3.31 40.68
N LEU A 517 -9.64 3.80 41.74
CA LEU A 517 -8.82 3.00 42.67
C LEU A 517 -9.31 3.19 44.13
N PRO A 518 -10.41 2.53 44.55
CA PRO A 518 -10.96 2.69 45.91
C PRO A 518 -9.93 2.44 47.02
N ASN A 519 -9.15 1.37 46.87
CA ASN A 519 -8.13 0.96 47.83
C ASN A 519 -6.77 1.67 47.62
N GLY A 520 -6.70 2.71 46.79
CA GLY A 520 -5.46 3.46 46.54
C GLY A 520 -4.46 2.72 45.64
N LEU A 521 -3.24 3.26 45.57
CA LEU A 521 -2.13 2.62 44.85
C LEU A 521 -1.52 1.48 45.69
N ASP A 522 -1.49 1.62 47.01
CA ASP A 522 -1.07 0.61 47.98
C ASP A 522 -1.86 -0.69 47.85
N GLY A 523 -3.19 -0.60 47.82
CA GLY A 523 -4.09 -1.76 47.66
C GLY A 523 -4.07 -2.41 46.26
N LEU A 524 -3.41 -1.79 45.29
CA LEU A 524 -3.11 -2.38 43.98
C LEU A 524 -1.71 -3.00 43.97
N ALA A 525 -0.70 -2.26 44.42
CA ALA A 525 0.70 -2.70 44.47
C ALA A 525 0.86 -3.99 45.28
N ALA A 526 0.23 -4.10 46.45
CA ALA A 526 0.28 -5.32 47.27
C ALA A 526 -0.29 -6.57 46.57
N LYS A 527 -1.20 -6.40 45.59
CA LYS A 527 -1.70 -7.52 44.76
C LYS A 527 -0.71 -7.88 43.65
N VAL A 528 0.00 -6.90 43.10
CA VAL A 528 1.06 -7.12 42.09
C VAL A 528 2.24 -7.85 42.73
N GLU A 529 2.65 -7.44 43.93
CA GLU A 529 3.70 -8.12 44.73
C GLU A 529 3.30 -9.56 45.12
N ALA A 530 2.03 -9.80 45.46
CA ALA A 530 1.52 -11.14 45.75
C ALA A 530 1.55 -12.10 44.53
N LEU A 531 1.69 -11.58 43.31
CA LEU A 531 1.92 -12.35 42.08
C LEU A 531 3.41 -12.53 41.74
N GLY A 532 4.33 -12.05 42.60
CA GLY A 532 5.78 -12.06 42.34
C GLY A 532 6.26 -10.99 41.36
N LEU A 533 5.39 -10.05 40.99
CA LEU A 533 5.70 -8.92 40.11
C LEU A 533 6.11 -7.68 40.93
N ARG A 534 6.68 -6.66 40.26
CA ARG A 534 7.01 -5.37 40.88
C ARG A 534 6.14 -4.27 40.29
N PHE A 535 5.71 -3.32 41.11
CA PHE A 535 4.79 -2.25 40.71
C PHE A 535 5.53 -1.04 40.11
N GLY A 536 4.86 -0.32 39.22
CA GLY A 536 5.37 0.87 38.53
C GLY A 536 4.23 1.78 38.05
N LEU A 537 4.55 3.02 37.67
CA LEU A 537 3.58 4.06 37.33
C LEU A 537 4.04 4.89 36.11
N TRP A 538 3.08 5.50 35.41
CA TRP A 538 3.31 6.47 34.33
C TRP A 538 2.73 7.84 34.73
N ILE A 539 3.41 8.94 34.40
CA ILE A 539 3.07 10.32 34.82
C ILE A 539 3.48 11.36 33.75
N GLU A 540 2.75 12.48 33.64
CA GLU A 540 3.10 13.64 32.78
C GLU A 540 3.34 14.93 33.62
N PRO A 541 4.30 14.96 34.57
CA PRO A 541 4.36 15.98 35.62
C PRO A 541 4.61 17.43 35.14
N GLU A 542 4.92 17.62 33.86
CA GLU A 542 5.17 18.93 33.24
C GLU A 542 3.91 19.53 32.57
N MET A 543 2.79 18.80 32.54
CA MET A 543 1.57 19.15 31.79
C MET A 543 0.41 19.58 32.71
N ILE A 544 -0.41 20.51 32.23
CA ILE A 544 -1.54 21.09 32.97
C ILE A 544 -2.69 21.51 32.03
N SER A 545 -3.93 21.05 32.28
CA SER A 545 -5.10 21.42 31.46
C SER A 545 -5.75 22.73 31.91
N GLN A 546 -6.35 23.46 30.97
CA GLN A 546 -7.14 24.67 31.23
C GLN A 546 -8.26 24.45 32.27
N ARG A 547 -8.79 23.23 32.40
CA ARG A 547 -9.92 22.89 33.28
C ARG A 547 -9.49 22.25 34.62
N SER A 548 -8.19 22.18 34.89
CA SER A 548 -7.66 21.66 36.17
C SER A 548 -7.79 22.67 37.31
N ARG A 549 -7.77 22.17 38.55
CA ARG A 549 -7.77 23.04 39.73
C ARG A 549 -6.47 23.84 39.81
N LEU A 550 -5.33 23.22 39.54
CA LEU A 550 -4.03 23.89 39.52
C LEU A 550 -3.99 25.04 38.51
N PHE A 551 -4.63 24.92 37.34
CA PHE A 551 -4.70 26.01 36.37
C PHE A 551 -5.69 27.10 36.79
N ALA A 552 -6.79 26.74 37.44
CA ALA A 552 -7.74 27.71 37.98
C ALA A 552 -7.13 28.54 39.14
N GLU A 553 -6.24 27.95 39.93
CA GLU A 553 -5.52 28.63 41.03
C GLU A 553 -4.26 29.37 40.52
N HIS A 554 -3.57 28.84 39.51
CA HIS A 554 -2.30 29.37 38.98
C HIS A 554 -2.23 29.41 37.43
N PRO A 555 -3.05 30.22 36.74
CA PRO A 555 -3.04 30.34 35.28
C PRO A 555 -1.79 31.05 34.71
N ASP A 556 -0.92 31.58 35.58
CA ASP A 556 0.40 32.14 35.25
C ASP A 556 1.54 31.10 35.28
N TRP A 557 1.29 29.89 35.81
CA TRP A 557 2.27 28.80 35.83
C TRP A 557 2.40 28.08 34.48
N ALA A 558 1.41 28.22 33.60
CA ALA A 558 1.50 27.76 32.22
C ALA A 558 2.24 28.79 31.35
N ILE A 559 3.13 28.35 30.48
CA ILE A 559 3.85 29.23 29.54
C ILE A 559 2.90 29.94 28.56
N GLY A 560 3.33 31.06 27.96
CA GLY A 560 2.52 31.75 26.95
C GLY A 560 2.94 33.20 26.68
N ILE A 561 2.66 33.66 25.46
CA ILE A 561 3.02 35.02 25.00
C ILE A 561 1.90 36.01 25.38
N PRO A 562 2.19 37.11 26.10
CA PRO A 562 1.20 38.13 26.45
C PRO A 562 0.45 38.68 25.22
N GLY A 563 -0.88 38.76 25.33
CA GLY A 563 -1.75 39.29 24.27
C GLY A 563 -2.03 38.34 23.11
N ARG A 564 -1.62 37.06 23.19
CA ARG A 564 -2.01 36.00 22.26
C ARG A 564 -2.83 34.91 22.99
N PRO A 565 -3.77 34.24 22.30
CA PRO A 565 -4.29 32.96 22.78
C PRO A 565 -3.14 31.97 22.98
N ARG A 566 -3.20 31.14 24.02
CA ARG A 566 -2.34 29.95 24.12
C ARG A 566 -2.85 28.92 23.11
N SER A 567 -1.94 28.32 22.35
CA SER A 567 -2.20 27.07 21.64
C SER A 567 -2.62 26.02 22.66
N GLU A 568 -3.78 25.41 22.45
CA GLU A 568 -4.19 24.18 23.13
C GLU A 568 -3.88 22.99 22.21
N SER A 569 -3.37 21.91 22.78
CA SER A 569 -3.14 20.64 22.10
C SER A 569 -3.32 19.53 23.13
N ARG A 570 -4.04 18.46 22.76
CA ARG A 570 -4.45 17.37 23.67
C ARG A 570 -5.21 17.83 24.94
N GLN A 571 -5.76 19.04 24.95
CA GLN A 571 -6.29 19.76 26.13
C GLN A 571 -5.28 19.99 27.27
N GLN A 572 -4.00 20.07 26.90
CA GLN A 572 -2.86 20.32 27.79
C GLN A 572 -2.24 21.69 27.48
N TYR A 573 -1.68 22.34 28.49
CA TYR A 573 -0.64 23.37 28.41
C TYR A 573 0.63 22.86 29.12
N VAL A 574 1.75 23.55 28.95
CA VAL A 574 3.04 23.19 29.57
C VAL A 574 3.34 24.12 30.76
N LEU A 575 3.76 23.53 31.89
CA LEU A 575 4.22 24.25 33.07
C LEU A 575 5.56 24.95 32.86
N ASP A 576 5.75 26.11 33.47
CA ASP A 576 6.99 26.89 33.39
C ASP A 576 8.07 26.33 34.33
N MET A 577 8.69 25.22 33.93
CA MET A 577 9.77 24.56 34.68
C MET A 577 11.03 25.43 34.88
N SER A 578 11.07 26.66 34.34
CA SER A 578 12.14 27.62 34.65
C SER A 578 11.98 28.29 36.04
N ARG A 579 10.83 28.10 36.69
CA ARG A 579 10.44 28.69 37.99
C ARG A 579 10.65 27.70 39.15
N PRO A 580 11.58 27.95 40.09
CA PRO A 580 11.87 27.03 41.19
C PRO A 580 10.66 26.67 42.07
N GLU A 581 9.72 27.60 42.26
CA GLU A 581 8.52 27.35 43.06
C GLU A 581 7.57 26.31 42.45
N ILE A 582 7.62 26.11 41.12
CA ILE A 582 6.87 25.06 40.42
C ILE A 582 7.58 23.72 40.60
N VAL A 583 8.91 23.68 40.51
CA VAL A 583 9.74 22.51 40.80
C VAL A 583 9.56 22.05 42.25
N ASP A 584 9.56 22.98 43.22
CA ASP A 584 9.31 22.71 44.64
C ASP A 584 7.85 22.26 44.92
N HIS A 585 6.89 22.63 44.07
CA HIS A 585 5.53 22.10 44.14
C HIS A 585 5.50 20.65 43.66
N LEU A 586 5.99 20.39 42.43
CA LEU A 586 5.99 19.07 41.82
C LEU A 586 6.81 18.06 42.64
N PHE A 587 7.95 18.46 43.21
CA PHE A 587 8.75 17.58 44.08
C PHE A 587 7.96 17.04 45.26
N ARG A 588 7.14 17.87 45.91
CA ARG A 588 6.30 17.42 47.05
C ARG A 588 5.20 16.47 46.58
N VAL A 589 4.43 16.88 45.57
CA VAL A 589 3.30 16.07 45.06
C VAL A 589 3.78 14.71 44.54
N LEU A 590 4.88 14.67 43.78
CA LEU A 590 5.46 13.41 43.29
C LEU A 590 6.08 12.58 44.42
N SER A 591 6.66 13.19 45.45
CA SER A 591 7.15 12.46 46.64
C SER A 591 6.01 11.84 47.44
N ASP A 592 4.89 12.53 47.60
CA ASP A 592 3.69 12.00 48.26
C ASP A 592 3.10 10.82 47.48
N VAL A 593 3.11 10.87 46.13
CA VAL A 593 2.71 9.75 45.26
C VAL A 593 3.70 8.58 45.38
N LEU A 594 5.01 8.82 45.29
CA LEU A 594 6.04 7.77 45.40
C LEU A 594 6.08 7.12 46.78
N ALA A 595 5.81 7.86 47.85
CA ALA A 595 5.71 7.31 49.21
C ALA A 595 4.40 6.55 49.47
N SER A 596 3.39 6.66 48.60
CA SER A 596 2.06 6.06 48.83
C SER A 596 1.99 4.55 48.56
N ALA A 597 2.96 3.96 47.86
CA ALA A 597 2.99 2.54 47.49
C ALA A 597 4.44 2.07 47.21
N PRO A 598 4.74 0.75 47.23
CA PRO A 598 6.04 0.21 46.83
C PRO A 598 6.23 0.27 45.30
N ILE A 599 6.38 1.49 44.78
CA ILE A 599 6.68 1.78 43.38
C ILE A 599 8.17 1.51 43.14
N SER A 600 8.49 0.78 42.06
CA SER A 600 9.85 0.39 41.68
C SER A 600 10.30 0.94 40.32
N TYR A 601 9.35 1.51 39.56
CA TYR A 601 9.57 2.00 38.20
C TYR A 601 8.65 3.20 37.89
N ILE A 602 9.19 4.21 37.21
CA ILE A 602 8.45 5.38 36.73
C ILE A 602 8.75 5.58 35.24
N LYS A 603 7.71 5.55 34.40
CA LYS A 603 7.75 6.08 33.03
C LYS A 603 7.33 7.55 33.08
N TRP A 604 8.30 8.45 33.05
CA TRP A 604 8.08 9.90 33.09
C TRP A 604 7.83 10.40 31.68
N ASP A 605 6.72 11.07 31.40
CA ASP A 605 6.33 11.45 30.05
C ASP A 605 6.12 12.97 29.88
N MET A 606 6.23 13.42 28.63
CA MET A 606 6.04 14.81 28.19
C MET A 606 5.37 14.80 26.81
N ASN A 607 4.04 14.83 26.82
CA ASN A 607 3.22 14.45 25.66
C ASN A 607 2.83 15.60 24.71
N ARG A 608 3.53 16.73 24.80
CA ARG A 608 3.29 17.95 24.01
C ARG A 608 4.60 18.71 23.71
N THR A 609 4.72 19.21 22.48
CA THR A 609 5.77 20.16 22.06
C THR A 609 5.61 21.55 22.70
N ILE A 610 6.72 22.16 23.11
CA ILE A 610 6.78 23.55 23.58
C ILE A 610 6.63 24.51 22.39
N THR A 611 5.42 25.01 22.18
CA THR A 611 5.06 25.92 21.07
C THR A 611 5.23 27.41 21.41
N GLU A 612 5.09 27.80 22.68
CA GLU A 612 5.28 29.17 23.16
C GLU A 612 6.36 29.24 24.24
N PRO A 613 7.65 29.18 23.88
CA PRO A 613 8.77 29.29 24.83
C PRO A 613 8.92 30.72 25.36
N PHE A 614 8.00 31.11 26.24
CA PHE A 614 7.92 32.41 26.89
C PHE A 614 7.48 32.23 28.35
N SER A 615 8.35 32.63 29.28
CA SER A 615 8.05 32.62 30.72
C SER A 615 7.47 33.96 31.15
N LEU A 616 6.38 33.96 31.92
CA LEU A 616 5.83 35.18 32.50
C LEU A 616 6.69 35.74 33.65
N ALA A 617 7.67 34.97 34.14
CA ALA A 617 8.59 35.37 35.21
C ALA A 617 9.94 35.94 34.69
N LEU A 618 10.27 35.74 33.41
CA LEU A 618 11.50 36.28 32.80
C LEU A 618 11.27 37.68 32.20
N PRO A 619 12.21 38.64 32.36
CA PRO A 619 12.14 39.91 31.66
C PRO A 619 12.41 39.72 30.16
N ALA A 620 11.92 40.66 29.33
CA ALA A 620 11.88 40.51 27.88
C ALA A 620 13.25 40.31 27.21
N ASP A 621 14.32 40.86 27.79
CA ASP A 621 15.71 40.72 27.37
C ASP A 621 16.32 39.33 27.68
N ARG A 622 15.68 38.55 28.58
CA ARG A 622 16.17 37.24 29.04
C ARG A 622 15.30 36.05 28.61
N GLN A 623 14.26 36.27 27.82
CA GLN A 623 13.41 35.18 27.30
C GLN A 623 14.20 34.12 26.51
N GLY A 624 15.32 34.50 25.88
CA GLY A 624 16.24 33.56 25.22
C GLY A 624 16.90 32.53 26.16
N GLU A 625 16.86 32.72 27.48
CA GLU A 625 17.33 31.75 28.47
C GLU A 625 16.30 30.65 28.80
N PHE A 626 15.05 30.81 28.37
CA PHE A 626 13.91 29.99 28.82
C PHE A 626 14.16 28.48 28.74
N PHE A 627 14.48 27.95 27.55
CA PHE A 627 14.67 26.51 27.35
C PHE A 627 15.80 25.93 28.21
N HIS A 628 16.88 26.68 28.43
CA HIS A 628 17.99 26.23 29.26
C HIS A 628 17.60 26.18 30.74
N ARG A 629 16.84 27.16 31.21
CA ARG A 629 16.31 27.18 32.59
C ARG A 629 15.26 26.07 32.81
N TYR A 630 14.40 25.85 31.83
CA TYR A 630 13.39 24.79 31.82
C TYR A 630 14.04 23.41 32.04
N ILE A 631 15.02 23.04 31.21
CA ILE A 631 15.64 21.70 31.32
C ILE A 631 16.47 21.54 32.60
N LEU A 632 17.06 22.62 33.13
CA LEU A 632 17.70 22.59 34.44
C LEU A 632 16.72 22.35 35.59
N GLY A 633 15.50 22.92 35.53
CA GLY A 633 14.43 22.64 36.51
C GLY A 633 13.93 21.20 36.44
N VAL A 634 13.85 20.62 35.24
CA VAL A 634 13.56 19.19 35.03
C VAL A 634 14.67 18.32 35.64
N TYR A 635 15.95 18.59 35.35
CA TYR A 635 17.08 17.83 35.93
C TYR A 635 17.16 17.95 37.45
N ASP A 636 16.89 19.12 38.04
CA ASP A 636 16.83 19.32 39.49
C ASP A 636 15.72 18.44 40.11
N LEU A 637 14.54 18.42 39.49
CA LEU A 637 13.44 17.56 39.95
C LEU A 637 13.79 16.06 39.89
N TYR A 638 14.37 15.60 38.78
CA TYR A 638 14.88 14.24 38.63
C TYR A 638 15.94 13.90 39.70
N ALA A 639 16.93 14.78 39.89
CA ALA A 639 18.02 14.56 40.84
C ALA A 639 17.51 14.45 42.29
N ARG A 640 16.56 15.32 42.69
CA ARG A 640 15.93 15.28 44.02
C ARG A 640 15.12 14.00 44.22
N LEU A 641 14.33 13.58 43.23
CA LEU A 641 13.51 12.36 43.32
C LEU A 641 14.37 11.08 43.32
N GLY A 642 15.39 11.00 42.47
CA GLY A 642 16.34 9.88 42.47
C GLY A 642 17.15 9.76 43.77
N ALA A 643 17.51 10.88 44.40
CA ALA A 643 18.18 10.90 45.70
C ALA A 643 17.24 10.50 46.86
N ALA A 644 15.96 10.85 46.79
CA ALA A 644 14.95 10.48 47.78
C ALA A 644 14.47 9.03 47.65
N PHE A 645 14.39 8.51 46.42
CA PHE A 645 13.84 7.19 46.10
C PHE A 645 14.82 6.34 45.26
N PRO A 646 16.04 6.04 45.75
CA PRO A 646 17.10 5.36 44.97
C PRO A 646 16.82 3.89 44.59
N GLY A 647 15.66 3.34 45.01
CA GLY A 647 15.16 2.04 44.55
C GLY A 647 14.23 2.10 43.34
N VAL A 648 13.87 3.31 42.87
CA VAL A 648 12.99 3.54 41.71
C VAL A 648 13.83 3.67 40.44
N LEU A 649 13.53 2.86 39.44
CA LEU A 649 14.06 3.01 38.09
C LEU A 649 13.23 4.02 37.30
N PHE A 650 13.84 5.13 36.87
CA PHE A 650 13.20 6.11 36.00
C PHE A 650 13.50 5.79 34.53
N GLU A 651 12.45 5.76 33.70
CA GLU A 651 12.52 5.83 32.24
C GLU A 651 12.11 7.23 31.77
N SER A 652 12.90 7.82 30.87
CA SER A 652 12.57 9.09 30.20
C SER A 652 11.71 8.84 28.96
N CYS A 653 10.48 9.33 28.98
CA CYS A 653 9.57 9.41 27.85
C CYS A 653 9.24 10.89 27.57
N ALA A 654 8.95 11.21 26.32
CA ALA A 654 8.56 12.54 25.87
C ALA A 654 8.02 12.44 24.44
N SER A 655 6.73 12.15 24.27
CA SER A 655 6.10 12.00 22.95
C SER A 655 6.92 11.07 22.03
N GLY A 656 7.42 9.96 22.57
CA GLY A 656 8.28 9.04 21.84
C GLY A 656 9.66 9.56 21.47
N GLY A 657 10.49 9.86 22.48
CA GLY A 657 11.92 10.14 22.29
C GLY A 657 12.28 11.60 21.97
N ALA A 658 11.33 12.55 22.00
CA ALA A 658 11.61 13.98 21.81
C ALA A 658 12.54 14.59 22.88
N ARG A 659 12.78 13.87 23.97
CA ARG A 659 13.81 14.13 24.99
C ARG A 659 14.67 12.88 25.21
N PHE A 660 15.65 12.68 24.33
CA PHE A 660 16.66 11.65 24.48
C PHE A 660 18.08 12.20 24.25
N ASP A 661 18.57 12.94 25.24
CA ASP A 661 19.91 13.51 25.28
C ASP A 661 20.84 12.75 26.28
N PRO A 662 22.17 12.85 26.14
CA PRO A 662 23.11 12.13 27.01
C PRO A 662 23.15 12.62 28.46
N GLY A 663 22.63 13.81 28.77
CA GLY A 663 22.52 14.34 30.13
C GLY A 663 21.39 13.67 30.90
N MET A 664 20.24 13.43 30.26
CA MET A 664 19.12 12.72 30.88
C MET A 664 19.48 11.28 31.32
N LEU A 665 20.38 10.61 30.61
CA LEU A 665 20.88 9.26 30.98
C LEU A 665 21.59 9.20 32.34
N ALA A 666 22.00 10.33 32.93
CA ALA A 666 22.52 10.37 34.30
C ALA A 666 21.44 10.18 35.38
N PHE A 667 20.16 10.35 35.03
CA PHE A 667 19.02 10.26 35.93
C PHE A 667 18.03 9.15 35.55
N ALA A 668 17.77 9.01 34.24
CA ALA A 668 16.94 7.96 33.66
C ALA A 668 17.82 7.11 32.71
N PRO A 669 18.41 6.00 33.18
CA PRO A 669 19.35 5.19 32.38
C PRO A 669 18.65 4.40 31.26
N GLN A 670 17.32 4.47 31.18
CA GLN A 670 16.47 3.96 30.11
C GLN A 670 15.63 5.11 29.57
N ALA A 671 15.32 5.08 28.28
CA ALA A 671 14.38 6.00 27.67
C ALA A 671 13.47 5.29 26.67
N TRP A 672 12.24 5.79 26.60
CA TRP A 672 11.26 5.36 25.63
C TRP A 672 11.63 5.91 24.25
N THR A 673 12.23 5.06 23.42
CA THR A 673 12.87 5.47 22.16
C THR A 673 11.90 6.00 21.11
N SER A 674 10.67 5.49 21.12
CA SER A 674 9.53 6.07 20.43
C SER A 674 8.24 5.52 21.04
N ASP A 675 7.17 6.32 20.95
CA ASP A 675 5.80 5.88 21.17
C ASP A 675 5.37 4.91 20.08
N ASP A 676 6.08 4.91 18.94
CA ASP A 676 6.00 3.83 17.98
C ASP A 676 6.28 2.49 18.63
N THR A 677 5.30 1.60 18.50
CA THR A 677 5.38 0.22 18.95
C THR A 677 5.34 -0.78 17.79
N ASP A 678 5.37 -0.29 16.55
CA ASP A 678 5.35 -1.09 15.35
C ASP A 678 6.71 -1.78 15.10
N ALA A 679 6.69 -3.09 14.82
CA ALA A 679 7.91 -3.86 14.65
C ALA A 679 8.76 -3.44 13.43
N VAL A 680 8.15 -2.94 12.36
CA VAL A 680 8.84 -2.53 11.12
C VAL A 680 9.44 -1.14 11.28
N GLU A 681 8.72 -0.17 11.82
CA GLU A 681 9.25 1.18 12.02
C GLU A 681 10.26 1.22 13.19
N ARG A 682 10.11 0.34 14.20
CA ARG A 682 11.16 0.04 15.18
C ARG A 682 12.48 -0.43 14.57
N LEU A 683 12.52 -1.04 13.38
CA LEU A 683 13.79 -1.33 12.68
C LEU A 683 14.59 -0.05 12.43
N LYS A 684 13.93 1.01 11.98
CA LYS A 684 14.54 2.33 11.70
C LYS A 684 14.91 3.06 12.99
N ILE A 685 14.02 3.03 13.99
CA ILE A 685 14.23 3.68 15.30
C ILE A 685 15.40 3.03 16.04
N GLN A 686 15.40 1.70 16.21
CA GLN A 686 16.51 1.00 16.86
C GLN A 686 17.82 1.13 16.06
N TRP A 687 17.79 1.15 14.72
CA TRP A 687 18.99 1.42 13.92
C TRP A 687 19.55 2.83 14.14
N GLY A 688 18.71 3.87 14.08
CA GLY A 688 19.11 5.27 14.24
C GLY A 688 19.57 5.58 15.66
N THR A 689 18.80 5.19 16.67
CA THR A 689 19.10 5.45 18.07
C THR A 689 20.36 4.70 18.54
N SER A 690 20.58 3.48 18.05
CA SER A 690 21.82 2.72 18.35
C SER A 690 23.10 3.26 17.68
N LEU A 691 23.03 4.34 16.88
CA LEU A 691 24.23 5.02 16.39
C LEU A 691 24.99 5.71 17.54
N ALA A 692 24.27 6.21 18.56
CA ALA A 692 24.84 6.92 19.71
C ALA A 692 24.63 6.20 21.05
N TYR A 693 23.61 5.34 21.16
CA TYR A 693 23.15 4.79 22.45
C TYR A 693 23.21 3.26 22.52
N PRO A 694 23.48 2.67 23.70
CA PRO A 694 23.52 1.21 23.88
C PRO A 694 22.11 0.61 23.96
N LEU A 695 21.96 -0.65 23.53
CA LEU A 695 20.69 -1.40 23.56
C LEU A 695 20.02 -1.37 24.95
N SER A 696 20.81 -1.44 26.03
CA SER A 696 20.36 -1.41 27.42
C SER A 696 19.75 -0.08 27.90
N SER A 697 19.80 0.98 27.08
CA SER A 697 19.13 2.26 27.31
C SER A 697 17.85 2.46 26.47
N MET A 698 17.60 1.58 25.50
CA MET A 698 16.54 1.75 24.51
C MET A 698 15.27 0.97 24.85
N GLY A 699 14.23 1.62 25.37
CA GLY A 699 12.91 1.00 25.62
C GLY A 699 12.30 0.39 24.35
N ALA A 700 11.96 -0.90 24.40
CA ALA A 700 11.43 -1.65 23.26
C ALA A 700 10.41 -2.71 23.68
N HIS A 701 9.12 -2.39 23.57
CA HIS A 701 8.03 -3.32 23.94
C HIS A 701 7.30 -3.90 22.73
N VAL A 702 6.77 -5.11 22.90
CA VAL A 702 5.80 -5.75 22.01
C VAL A 702 4.40 -5.24 22.36
N ALA A 703 3.81 -4.41 21.49
CA ALA A 703 2.43 -3.96 21.64
C ALA A 703 1.42 -4.86 20.91
N ALA A 704 0.13 -4.56 21.10
CA ALA A 704 -0.99 -5.23 20.45
C ALA A 704 -1.00 -5.07 18.92
N VAL A 705 -1.80 -5.91 18.24
CA VAL A 705 -2.10 -5.80 16.81
C VAL A 705 -3.62 -5.83 16.57
N PRO A 706 -4.18 -5.07 15.60
CA PRO A 706 -3.51 -4.06 14.78
C PRO A 706 -2.81 -2.98 15.61
N ASN A 707 -1.63 -2.55 15.20
CA ASN A 707 -0.87 -1.57 15.99
C ASN A 707 -1.61 -0.23 16.01
N HIS A 708 -1.79 0.37 17.19
CA HIS A 708 -2.63 1.56 17.40
C HIS A 708 -2.21 2.86 16.67
N GLN A 709 -1.04 2.88 16.00
CA GLN A 709 -0.55 4.02 15.21
C GLN A 709 -0.42 3.67 13.73
N THR A 710 0.00 2.45 13.40
CA THR A 710 0.26 2.01 12.01
C THR A 710 -0.84 1.13 11.43
N SER A 711 -1.81 0.68 12.25
CA SER A 711 -2.77 -0.42 12.03
C SER A 711 -2.18 -1.67 11.37
N ARG A 712 -0.86 -1.85 11.45
CA ARG A 712 -0.14 -2.96 10.85
C ARG A 712 -0.35 -4.20 11.71
N ILE A 713 -0.74 -5.31 11.07
CA ILE A 713 -0.82 -6.62 11.72
C ILE A 713 0.52 -7.32 11.50
N THR A 714 1.38 -7.29 12.53
CA THR A 714 2.69 -7.95 12.51
C THR A 714 2.67 -9.24 13.33
N PRO A 715 3.29 -10.35 12.84
CA PRO A 715 3.37 -11.60 13.58
C PRO A 715 3.97 -11.40 14.98
N LEU A 716 3.44 -12.11 15.99
CA LEU A 716 3.88 -12.00 17.38
C LEU A 716 5.39 -12.31 17.53
N ALA A 717 5.88 -13.33 16.80
CA ALA A 717 7.30 -13.65 16.73
C ALA A 717 8.14 -12.51 16.13
N THR A 718 7.67 -11.84 15.05
CA THR A 718 8.35 -10.67 14.47
C THR A 718 8.43 -9.52 15.47
N ARG A 719 7.32 -9.20 16.17
CA ARG A 719 7.30 -8.14 17.19
C ARG A 719 8.35 -8.40 18.28
N ALA A 720 8.40 -9.62 18.80
CA ALA A 720 9.41 -9.99 19.81
C ALA A 720 10.84 -9.98 19.26
N ALA A 721 11.06 -10.54 18.07
CA ALA A 721 12.39 -10.61 17.44
C ALA A 721 13.01 -9.22 17.16
N VAL A 722 12.20 -8.18 16.97
CA VAL A 722 12.68 -6.78 16.91
C VAL A 722 12.92 -6.23 18.32
N ALA A 723 11.95 -6.38 19.22
CA ALA A 723 11.98 -5.81 20.57
C ALA A 723 13.09 -6.40 21.47
N PHE A 724 13.59 -7.61 21.20
CA PHE A 724 14.74 -8.19 21.90
C PHE A 724 16.02 -7.33 21.78
N PHE A 725 16.19 -6.56 20.70
CA PHE A 725 17.36 -5.69 20.49
C PHE A 725 17.17 -4.32 21.16
N GLY A 726 16.82 -4.35 22.45
CA GLY A 726 16.58 -3.21 23.32
C GLY A 726 16.29 -3.66 24.76
N VAL A 727 15.65 -2.79 25.54
CA VAL A 727 15.06 -3.12 26.85
C VAL A 727 13.67 -3.73 26.59
N PHE A 728 13.65 -5.06 26.50
CA PHE A 728 12.47 -5.85 26.13
C PHE A 728 11.33 -5.80 27.18
N GLY A 729 10.09 -5.71 26.70
CA GLY A 729 8.86 -5.77 27.49
C GLY A 729 7.60 -5.93 26.62
N TYR A 730 6.42 -5.75 27.22
CA TYR A 730 5.11 -5.93 26.54
C TYR A 730 4.12 -4.83 26.91
N GLU A 731 3.34 -4.39 25.93
CA GLU A 731 2.22 -3.45 26.08
C GLU A 731 0.96 -4.13 25.49
N LEU A 732 0.46 -5.11 26.24
CA LEU A 732 -0.65 -6.02 25.90
C LEU A 732 -1.64 -6.14 27.06
N ASP A 733 -2.88 -6.51 26.78
CA ASP A 733 -3.80 -7.09 27.78
C ASP A 733 -3.65 -8.63 27.76
N PRO A 734 -3.10 -9.28 28.80
CA PRO A 734 -2.94 -10.74 28.81
C PRO A 734 -4.26 -11.54 28.89
N THR A 735 -5.38 -10.87 29.18
CA THR A 735 -6.69 -11.50 29.36
C THR A 735 -7.42 -11.74 28.04
N THR A 736 -7.10 -10.99 26.99
CA THR A 736 -7.71 -11.12 25.65
C THR A 736 -6.98 -12.11 24.74
N LEU A 737 -5.72 -12.45 25.05
CA LEU A 737 -4.86 -13.32 24.24
C LEU A 737 -5.37 -14.78 24.13
N SER A 738 -4.95 -15.47 23.07
CA SER A 738 -5.14 -16.91 22.90
C SER A 738 -4.29 -17.75 23.88
N ALA A 739 -4.52 -19.06 23.92
CA ALA A 739 -3.66 -19.98 24.68
C ALA A 739 -2.23 -20.02 24.09
N ASP A 740 -2.15 -20.05 22.77
CA ASP A 740 -0.92 -20.21 21.99
C ASP A 740 -0.09 -18.92 21.98
N GLU A 741 -0.75 -17.75 21.94
CA GLU A 741 -0.09 -16.45 22.15
C GLU A 741 0.55 -16.35 23.54
N ARG A 742 -0.14 -16.83 24.60
CA ARG A 742 0.43 -16.88 25.95
C ARG A 742 1.61 -17.85 26.05
N ALA A 743 1.59 -18.97 25.34
CA ALA A 743 2.72 -19.89 25.26
C ALA A 743 3.91 -19.24 24.53
N ALA A 744 3.68 -18.65 23.36
CA ALA A 744 4.70 -17.94 22.58
C ALA A 744 5.34 -16.78 23.38
N ILE A 745 4.56 -16.04 24.17
CA ILE A 745 5.05 -14.99 25.08
C ILE A 745 5.94 -15.57 26.18
N ALA A 746 5.59 -16.72 26.75
CA ALA A 746 6.42 -17.39 27.76
C ALA A 746 7.78 -17.83 27.17
N ASP A 747 7.77 -18.40 25.96
CA ASP A 747 8.99 -18.81 25.26
C ASP A 747 9.85 -17.62 24.82
N GLN A 748 9.22 -16.51 24.40
CA GLN A 748 9.90 -15.24 24.12
C GLN A 748 10.60 -14.67 25.37
N ILE A 749 9.92 -14.70 26.53
CA ILE A 749 10.49 -14.27 27.82
C ILE A 749 11.64 -15.19 28.24
N ALA A 750 11.53 -16.50 28.01
CA ALA A 750 12.58 -17.47 28.28
C ALA A 750 13.81 -17.22 27.38
N PHE A 751 13.60 -17.10 26.06
CA PHE A 751 14.67 -16.83 25.09
C PHE A 751 15.43 -15.53 25.39
N TYR A 752 14.72 -14.42 25.61
CA TYR A 752 15.35 -13.15 25.97
C TYR A 752 16.05 -13.21 27.33
N THR A 753 15.54 -13.99 28.29
CA THR A 753 16.18 -14.15 29.60
C THR A 753 17.48 -14.94 29.52
N THR A 754 17.52 -16.02 28.73
CA THR A 754 18.74 -16.81 28.47
C THR A 754 19.83 -15.98 27.79
N HIS A 755 19.46 -15.12 26.83
CA HIS A 755 20.41 -14.31 26.05
C HIS A 755 20.54 -12.85 26.55
N ARG A 756 20.03 -12.53 27.73
CA ARG A 756 19.91 -11.15 28.25
C ARG A 756 21.25 -10.43 28.34
N ASP A 757 22.34 -11.15 28.57
CA ASP A 757 23.68 -10.57 28.64
C ASP A 757 24.18 -10.10 27.27
N LEU A 758 23.86 -10.82 26.19
CA LEU A 758 24.12 -10.40 24.81
C LEU A 758 23.30 -9.14 24.47
N PHE A 759 22.00 -9.14 24.75
CA PHE A 759 21.12 -8.01 24.40
C PHE A 759 21.42 -6.74 25.23
N GLN A 760 21.79 -6.86 26.51
CA GLN A 760 22.02 -5.69 27.37
C GLN A 760 23.48 -5.22 27.43
N ARG A 761 24.46 -6.10 27.18
CA ARG A 761 25.90 -5.80 27.34
C ARG A 761 26.79 -6.28 26.19
N GLY A 762 26.26 -7.02 25.22
CA GLY A 762 26.98 -7.42 24.03
C GLY A 762 27.27 -6.23 23.09
N ARG A 763 28.25 -6.41 22.20
CA ARG A 763 28.53 -5.49 21.12
C ARG A 763 27.44 -5.63 20.05
N PHE A 764 26.63 -4.59 19.89
CA PHE A 764 25.69 -4.49 18.78
C PHE A 764 26.41 -4.17 17.47
N VAL A 765 26.06 -4.88 16.40
CA VAL A 765 26.71 -4.81 15.09
C VAL A 765 25.64 -4.73 14.00
N ARG A 766 25.64 -3.62 13.27
CA ARG A 766 24.74 -3.35 12.13
C ARG A 766 25.25 -4.02 10.85
N LEU A 767 24.37 -4.74 10.14
CA LEU A 767 24.72 -5.57 8.97
C LEU A 767 24.06 -5.09 7.65
N ARG A 768 22.76 -4.77 7.65
CA ARG A 768 22.00 -4.24 6.48
C ARG A 768 20.99 -3.19 6.93
N SER A 769 20.96 -2.04 6.25
CA SER A 769 20.24 -0.83 6.69
C SER A 769 18.75 -0.84 6.37
N PRO A 770 17.86 -0.43 7.30
CA PRO A 770 16.43 -0.21 7.04
C PRO A 770 16.14 1.02 6.16
N PHE A 771 17.18 1.70 5.68
CA PHE A 771 17.10 2.86 4.79
C PHE A 771 17.62 2.58 3.37
N GLU A 772 18.10 1.35 3.10
CA GLU A 772 18.59 0.89 1.79
C GLU A 772 17.53 0.03 1.09
N ASP A 773 17.61 -0.14 -0.24
CA ASP A 773 16.73 -1.02 -1.05
C ASP A 773 15.20 -0.80 -0.90
N GLY A 774 14.80 0.43 -0.56
CA GLY A 774 13.41 0.80 -0.28
C GLY A 774 12.94 0.48 1.15
N GLY A 775 13.88 0.18 2.05
CA GLY A 775 13.63 -0.22 3.44
C GLY A 775 13.13 -1.66 3.60
N ASN A 776 13.23 -2.49 2.55
CA ASN A 776 12.55 -3.78 2.52
C ASN A 776 13.19 -4.87 3.40
N GLN A 777 14.45 -4.70 3.79
CA GLN A 777 15.23 -5.69 4.51
C GLN A 777 16.11 -5.02 5.56
N THR A 778 16.28 -5.64 6.72
CA THR A 778 17.16 -5.16 7.79
C THR A 778 17.94 -6.32 8.38
N ALA A 779 19.17 -6.09 8.82
CA ALA A 779 19.94 -7.09 9.56
C ALA A 779 20.90 -6.47 10.58
N TRP A 780 21.01 -7.11 11.73
CA TRP A 780 21.95 -6.76 12.80
C TRP A 780 22.27 -7.98 13.68
N MET A 781 23.25 -7.86 14.57
CA MET A 781 23.57 -8.91 15.53
C MET A 781 24.10 -8.34 16.86
N ALA A 782 23.89 -9.07 17.95
CA ALA A 782 24.49 -8.80 19.26
C ALA A 782 25.51 -9.90 19.55
N VAL A 783 26.75 -9.50 19.87
CA VAL A 783 27.91 -10.41 20.02
C VAL A 783 28.51 -10.27 21.41
N SER A 784 28.91 -11.37 22.04
CA SER A 784 29.62 -11.34 23.33
C SER A 784 31.00 -10.67 23.21
N THR A 785 31.52 -10.15 24.33
CA THR A 785 32.81 -9.42 24.37
C THR A 785 34.01 -10.27 23.95
N ASP A 786 33.93 -11.59 24.16
CA ASP A 786 34.88 -12.62 23.79
C ASP A 786 34.57 -13.29 22.42
N ALA A 787 33.52 -12.82 21.72
CA ALA A 787 33.00 -13.38 20.48
C ALA A 787 32.55 -14.86 20.51
N SER A 788 32.46 -15.50 21.68
CA SER A 788 32.04 -16.90 21.81
C SER A 788 30.54 -17.15 21.55
N ARG A 789 29.69 -16.14 21.69
CA ARG A 789 28.23 -16.22 21.42
C ARG A 789 27.72 -15.01 20.64
N ALA A 790 26.74 -15.22 19.77
CA ALA A 790 26.00 -14.15 19.12
C ALA A 790 24.54 -14.51 18.83
N VAL A 791 23.69 -13.48 18.70
CA VAL A 791 22.35 -13.60 18.11
C VAL A 791 22.26 -12.63 16.93
N VAL A 792 21.93 -13.16 15.74
CA VAL A 792 21.70 -12.40 14.51
C VAL A 792 20.20 -12.27 14.28
N GLY A 793 19.72 -11.06 13.98
CA GLY A 793 18.36 -10.83 13.48
C GLY A 793 18.38 -10.43 12.01
N TYR A 794 17.56 -11.10 11.20
CA TYR A 794 17.24 -10.71 9.82
C TYR A 794 15.74 -10.48 9.70
N TYR A 795 15.34 -9.42 9.00
CA TYR A 795 13.96 -8.94 8.94
C TYR A 795 13.60 -8.57 7.51
N GLN A 796 12.40 -8.95 7.07
CA GLN A 796 11.84 -8.62 5.76
C GLN A 796 10.50 -7.91 5.94
N VAL A 797 10.35 -6.75 5.30
CA VAL A 797 9.16 -5.90 5.43
C VAL A 797 8.08 -6.34 4.44
N LEU A 798 8.35 -6.30 3.12
CA LEU A 798 7.43 -6.79 2.11
C LEU A 798 7.98 -8.02 1.39
N ASN A 799 7.09 -8.94 1.07
CA ASN A 799 7.34 -10.02 0.12
C ASN A 799 7.48 -9.46 -1.31
N ARG A 800 8.17 -10.20 -2.19
CA ARG A 800 8.26 -9.88 -3.62
C ARG A 800 8.25 -11.18 -4.44
N PRO A 801 7.49 -11.27 -5.54
CA PRO A 801 7.59 -12.38 -6.47
C PRO A 801 9.04 -12.55 -6.97
N VAL A 802 9.58 -13.77 -6.87
CA VAL A 802 10.95 -14.14 -7.23
C VAL A 802 12.03 -13.35 -6.46
N PRO A 803 12.37 -13.72 -5.21
CA PRO A 803 13.51 -13.17 -4.52
C PRO A 803 14.84 -13.54 -5.21
N ALA A 804 15.79 -12.61 -5.20
CA ALA A 804 17.15 -12.86 -5.67
C ALA A 804 17.92 -13.77 -4.69
N ALA A 805 18.85 -14.58 -5.21
CA ALA A 805 19.73 -15.41 -4.39
C ALA A 805 20.77 -14.54 -3.66
N ASP A 806 20.49 -14.25 -2.39
CA ASP A 806 21.24 -13.30 -1.55
C ASP A 806 21.88 -13.97 -0.31
N ARG A 807 22.90 -13.33 0.27
CA ARG A 807 23.62 -13.80 1.46
C ARG A 807 23.93 -12.71 2.48
N LEU A 808 23.64 -13.01 3.75
CA LEU A 808 23.96 -12.15 4.89
C LEU A 808 25.35 -12.49 5.47
N ARG A 809 26.35 -11.64 5.16
CA ARG A 809 27.69 -11.72 5.77
C ARG A 809 27.66 -11.16 7.20
N LEU A 810 28.11 -11.95 8.15
CA LEU A 810 28.20 -11.55 9.56
C LEU A 810 29.47 -10.72 9.83
N ARG A 811 29.56 -10.10 11.01
CA ARG A 811 30.71 -9.24 11.39
C ARG A 811 31.00 -9.33 12.88
N GLY A 812 32.28 -9.33 13.24
CA GLY A 812 32.72 -9.27 14.64
C GLY A 812 32.70 -10.62 15.38
N LEU A 813 32.67 -11.73 14.65
CA LEU A 813 33.02 -13.05 15.17
C LEU A 813 34.55 -13.23 15.20
N ASP A 814 35.05 -14.26 15.87
CA ASP A 814 36.45 -14.67 15.75
C ASP A 814 36.61 -15.59 14.51
N PRO A 815 37.48 -15.25 13.53
CA PRO A 815 37.65 -16.07 12.33
C PRO A 815 38.28 -17.45 12.60
N ALA A 816 38.89 -17.68 13.78
CA ALA A 816 39.49 -18.96 14.16
C ALA A 816 38.54 -19.89 14.94
N MET A 817 37.35 -19.42 15.33
CA MET A 817 36.33 -20.23 16.00
C MET A 817 35.44 -20.98 15.00
N VAL A 818 34.90 -22.11 15.43
CA VAL A 818 33.80 -22.81 14.76
C VAL A 818 32.53 -22.54 15.55
N TYR A 819 31.46 -22.12 14.88
CA TYR A 819 30.18 -21.80 15.49
C TYR A 819 29.13 -22.84 15.12
N ARG A 820 28.34 -23.27 16.12
CA ARG A 820 27.05 -23.94 15.92
C ARG A 820 26.00 -22.88 15.64
N VAL A 821 25.33 -22.99 14.50
CA VAL A 821 24.22 -22.12 14.07
C VAL A 821 22.89 -22.87 14.25
N THR A 822 21.97 -22.26 14.99
CA THR A 822 20.56 -22.69 15.13
C THR A 822 19.60 -21.54 14.84
N GLY A 823 18.34 -21.84 14.54
CA GLY A 823 17.28 -20.84 14.39
C GLY A 823 16.55 -20.55 15.70
N TRP A 824 15.72 -19.51 15.72
CA TRP A 824 14.64 -19.34 16.69
C TRP A 824 13.47 -18.51 16.07
N PRO A 825 12.20 -18.87 16.35
CA PRO A 825 11.76 -20.11 16.99
C PRO A 825 12.04 -21.33 16.11
N ASP A 826 12.05 -22.53 16.71
CA ASP A 826 11.89 -23.77 15.94
C ASP A 826 10.45 -23.81 15.38
N ASP A 827 10.26 -24.29 14.15
CA ASP A 827 8.92 -24.36 13.56
C ASP A 827 8.07 -25.52 14.15
N GLU A 828 6.76 -25.52 13.87
CA GLU A 828 5.82 -26.55 14.35
C GLU A 828 6.15 -27.97 13.82
N ASN A 829 7.11 -28.11 12.90
CA ASN A 829 7.61 -29.37 12.34
C ASN A 829 9.02 -29.73 12.84
N GLY A 830 9.63 -28.95 13.74
CA GLY A 830 10.97 -29.18 14.29
C GLY A 830 12.11 -28.93 13.30
N GLY A 831 11.91 -28.09 12.28
CA GLY A 831 12.91 -27.72 11.28
C GLY A 831 13.50 -26.32 11.48
N PRO A 832 14.81 -26.13 11.27
CA PRO A 832 15.37 -24.79 11.14
C PRO A 832 15.03 -24.21 9.75
N LEU A 833 14.34 -23.08 9.74
CA LEU A 833 14.19 -22.22 8.56
C LEU A 833 15.57 -21.88 7.97
N PHE A 834 15.69 -21.95 6.64
CA PHE A 834 16.97 -22.00 5.91
C PHE A 834 17.86 -23.19 6.35
N ARG A 835 17.45 -24.42 6.01
CA ARG A 835 18.18 -25.67 6.30
C ARG A 835 19.67 -25.61 5.92
N ASP A 836 20.01 -24.92 4.83
CA ASP A 836 21.38 -24.67 4.34
C ASP A 836 22.28 -23.89 5.31
N ASN A 837 21.73 -23.20 6.32
CA ASN A 837 22.47 -22.43 7.31
C ASN A 837 22.81 -23.22 8.59
N ALA A 838 22.07 -24.29 8.89
CA ALA A 838 22.16 -24.98 10.17
C ALA A 838 23.44 -25.82 10.32
N GLY A 839 23.86 -26.05 11.58
CA GLY A 839 24.99 -26.90 11.93
C GLY A 839 26.27 -26.13 12.24
N LEU A 840 27.44 -26.72 11.97
CA LEU A 840 28.74 -26.08 12.24
C LEU A 840 29.19 -25.24 11.03
N ARG A 841 29.70 -24.03 11.28
CA ARG A 841 30.25 -23.11 10.27
C ARG A 841 31.52 -22.43 10.80
N GLY A 842 32.44 -22.08 9.92
CA GLY A 842 33.64 -21.31 10.28
C GLY A 842 33.31 -19.86 10.61
N GLY A 843 34.02 -19.24 11.57
CA GLY A 843 33.89 -17.80 11.82
C GLY A 843 34.30 -16.95 10.60
N ASP A 844 35.32 -17.41 9.87
CA ASP A 844 35.75 -16.86 8.58
C ASP A 844 34.69 -17.06 7.48
N GLU A 845 34.13 -18.27 7.38
CA GLU A 845 33.04 -18.61 6.45
C GLU A 845 31.81 -17.70 6.65
N LEU A 846 31.38 -17.52 7.91
CA LEU A 846 30.24 -16.67 8.27
C LEU A 846 30.48 -15.19 7.96
N MET A 847 31.73 -14.71 8.00
CA MET A 847 32.08 -13.32 7.70
C MET A 847 32.35 -13.07 6.19
N HIS A 848 32.87 -14.05 5.45
CA HIS A 848 33.23 -13.89 4.04
C HIS A 848 32.19 -14.45 3.06
N VAL A 849 31.59 -15.59 3.35
CA VAL A 849 30.54 -16.22 2.53
C VAL A 849 29.15 -15.76 2.98
N GLY A 850 28.88 -15.87 4.29
CA GLY A 850 27.62 -15.46 4.89
C GLY A 850 26.47 -16.46 4.76
N LEU A 851 25.45 -16.29 5.60
CA LEU A 851 24.22 -17.09 5.66
C LEU A 851 23.42 -16.94 4.36
N SER A 852 22.84 -18.03 3.85
CA SER A 852 21.88 -18.02 2.74
C SER A 852 20.58 -17.33 3.16
N LEU A 853 20.05 -16.46 2.30
CA LEU A 853 18.71 -15.87 2.43
C LEU A 853 17.72 -16.39 1.37
N ALA A 854 18.14 -17.36 0.56
CA ALA A 854 17.24 -18.06 -0.37
C ALA A 854 16.49 -19.17 0.40
N ALA A 855 15.16 -19.06 0.44
CA ALA A 855 14.26 -20.11 0.93
C ALA A 855 13.78 -21.02 -0.21
N ASP A 856 13.35 -22.24 0.11
CA ASP A 856 12.94 -23.23 -0.90
C ASP A 856 11.52 -22.93 -1.43
N ARG A 857 11.28 -23.24 -2.71
CA ARG A 857 9.96 -23.06 -3.36
C ARG A 857 8.87 -23.95 -2.78
N HIS A 858 9.23 -24.95 -1.99
CA HIS A 858 8.30 -25.84 -1.30
C HIS A 858 7.81 -25.30 0.06
N GLU A 859 8.36 -24.21 0.58
CA GLU A 859 8.04 -23.68 1.91
C GLU A 859 6.94 -22.59 1.87
N ALA A 860 5.84 -22.86 1.14
CA ALA A 860 4.80 -21.87 0.78
C ALA A 860 4.21 -21.08 1.98
N ASP A 861 3.95 -21.75 3.11
CA ASP A 861 3.37 -21.13 4.31
C ASP A 861 4.37 -20.22 5.07
N SER A 862 5.66 -20.29 4.73
CA SER A 862 6.69 -19.44 5.34
C SER A 862 6.68 -18.00 4.81
N TRP A 863 6.12 -17.77 3.62
CA TRP A 863 6.12 -16.47 2.95
C TRP A 863 5.07 -15.51 3.51
N GLY A 864 5.24 -14.21 3.25
CA GLY A 864 4.35 -13.14 3.69
C GLY A 864 5.11 -11.88 4.10
N ASP A 865 4.38 -10.80 4.31
CA ASP A 865 4.93 -9.54 4.79
C ASP A 865 5.32 -9.64 6.28
N PHE A 866 6.22 -8.76 6.72
CA PHE A 866 6.63 -8.56 8.11
C PHE A 866 7.18 -9.83 8.80
N LYS A 867 8.09 -10.54 8.13
CA LYS A 867 8.76 -11.75 8.65
C LYS A 867 10.09 -11.41 9.31
N ALA A 868 10.46 -12.17 10.34
CA ALA A 868 11.74 -12.08 11.02
C ALA A 868 12.30 -13.48 11.31
N TRP A 869 13.62 -13.59 11.30
CA TRP A 869 14.36 -14.80 11.62
C TRP A 869 15.51 -14.46 12.57
N LEU A 870 15.63 -15.21 13.66
CA LEU A 870 16.79 -15.14 14.54
C LEU A 870 17.70 -16.35 14.31
N PHE A 871 19.00 -16.10 14.26
CA PHE A 871 20.03 -17.15 14.26
C PHE A 871 20.87 -17.02 15.53
N VAL A 872 20.95 -18.10 16.32
CA VAL A 872 21.83 -18.18 17.51
C VAL A 872 23.13 -18.87 17.10
N LEU A 873 24.25 -18.29 17.52
CA LEU A 873 25.60 -18.76 17.24
C LEU A 873 26.32 -19.02 18.57
N GLU A 874 26.84 -20.23 18.75
CA GLU A 874 27.65 -20.61 19.91
C GLU A 874 28.95 -21.30 19.45
N ALA A 875 30.10 -20.85 19.96
CA ALA A 875 31.40 -21.47 19.68
C ALA A 875 31.51 -22.87 20.33
N VAL A 876 32.16 -23.81 19.62
CA VAL A 876 32.29 -25.24 20.01
C VAL A 876 33.71 -25.79 19.96
#